data_AF-A0A2P5CXT2-F1
#
_entry.id   AF-A0A2P5CXT2-F1
#
_cell.length_a   1.000
_cell.length_b   1.000
_cell.length_c   1.000
_cell.angle_alpha   90.00
_cell.angle_beta   90.00
_cell.angle_gamma   90.00
#
_symmetry.space_group_name_H-M   'P 1'
#
loop_
_entity.id
_entity.type
_entity.pdbx_description
1 polymer ?
#
loop_
_entity_poly.entity_id
_entity_poly.type
_entity_poly.pdbx_seq_one_letter_code
_entity_poly.pdbx_strand_id
1 'polypeptide(L)'
;MATPKLARLPSIRDRVEDTLSAHRNELVSLLSRYVAQGKGILQPHTLLDEIDHVFPDDEAKEMLSSGPFGEVIKSAQEAIILPPFVAIAVRPRPGVWEYVRVNVFELSVEQLTVSEYLGFKEALVNEQAQDRFVLELDFEPFNASFPRPNRSSSIGNGVQFLNRHLSSSMFRNKDCLEPLLDFLRAHKYKGRGLMLNDRIQSISRLQSALAKAEDYLSKLPPETPYSDSEYVLQGMGFERGWGDTVERVLEMIHLLLDILQAPDPSTLETFLGRIPMVFNVVILSPHGYFGQANVLGLPDTGGQVVYILDQVRALEKEMLSRIQKQGLDVTPKILIVTRLIPDAKGTTCNQRLERVSGTEHTHILRVPFRSEKGILRKWISRFDVWPYLETFAEFHHVCTTIVFSNLHLSQAAFSITAMLPAIGCCSPSLRDFVNSALTLHLLSWPANPCLLPLFVVPLHLSDVASEIAAELQALPDFIIGNYSDGNLVASLLAYKMGVTQCTIAHALEKTKYPDSDIYWEKFDEKYHFSCQFTADLIAMNNADFIITSTYQEIAGTKNTVGQYESHTAFTLPGLYRVVHGIDVFDPKFNIVSPGADMSIYFPYSEKKKRLTALHDSIEKLLYDPEQNDEHIGMLNDRSKPIIFSMARLDRVKNITGLVELYAKNDKLRELVNLVVVAGYIDVKKSKDREEISEIEKMHDLIKNYSLHGQFRWIAAQTNRARNGELYRYIADTRGVFVQPAFYEAFGLTVVEAMTCGLPTFATCHGGPAEIIEHGISGFHIDPYHPDQAASLMVDFFQQSKEDPSHWKKISDGGLQRIYERYTWKIYSERLMTLAGVYGFWKYVSKLERRETRRYLEMFYILKFRDLVKSVPIASDDPH
;
A
#
# COMPACT_ATOMS: atom_id res chain seq x y z
N MET A 1 28.15 -37.99 -29.14
CA MET A 1 27.71 -36.58 -29.15
C MET A 1 27.45 -36.20 -27.70
N ALA A 2 28.31 -35.36 -27.13
CA ALA A 2 28.14 -34.90 -25.75
C ALA A 2 26.96 -33.92 -25.70
N THR A 3 26.05 -34.12 -24.75
CA THR A 3 25.00 -33.17 -24.36
C THR A 3 25.60 -31.78 -24.14
N PRO A 4 25.01 -30.70 -24.65
CA PRO A 4 25.49 -29.35 -24.37
C PRO A 4 25.40 -29.15 -22.86
N LYS A 5 26.53 -28.95 -22.19
CA LYS A 5 26.54 -28.40 -20.84
C LYS A 5 25.86 -27.03 -20.94
N LEU A 6 24.79 -26.80 -20.16
CA LEU A 6 24.29 -25.44 -19.94
C LEU A 6 25.49 -24.60 -19.46
N ALA A 7 25.97 -23.71 -20.32
CA ALA A 7 27.01 -22.75 -19.95
C ALA A 7 26.43 -21.85 -18.85
N ARG A 8 27.14 -21.72 -17.73
CA ARG A 8 26.82 -20.77 -16.67
C ARG A 8 26.79 -19.38 -17.32
N LEU A 9 25.69 -18.64 -17.16
CA LEU A 9 25.65 -17.23 -17.57
C LEU A 9 26.80 -16.49 -16.86
N PRO A 10 27.66 -15.76 -17.58
CA PRO A 10 28.77 -15.03 -16.98
C PRO A 10 28.24 -13.98 -15.99
N SER A 11 28.85 -13.91 -14.80
CA SER A 11 28.51 -12.93 -13.77
C SER A 11 28.79 -11.50 -14.26
N ILE A 12 28.23 -10.47 -13.63
CA ILE A 12 28.52 -9.09 -14.05
C ILE A 12 30.01 -8.78 -13.86
N ARG A 13 30.64 -9.33 -12.82
CA ARG A 13 32.10 -9.25 -12.65
C ARG A 13 32.82 -9.77 -13.90
N ASP A 14 32.49 -10.99 -14.35
CA ASP A 14 33.13 -11.60 -15.52
C ASP A 14 32.92 -10.72 -16.76
N ARG A 15 31.71 -10.18 -16.96
CA ARG A 15 31.41 -9.29 -18.11
C ARG A 15 32.22 -7.99 -18.07
N VAL A 16 32.37 -7.38 -16.90
CA VAL A 16 33.15 -6.15 -16.71
C VAL A 16 34.63 -6.45 -16.91
N GLU A 17 35.15 -7.55 -16.37
CA GLU A 17 36.55 -7.99 -16.50
C GLU A 17 36.91 -8.36 -17.95
N ASP A 18 36.03 -9.07 -18.65
CA ASP A 18 36.18 -9.41 -20.06
C ASP A 18 36.17 -8.15 -20.95
N THR A 19 35.26 -7.21 -20.69
CA THR A 19 35.20 -5.95 -21.45
C THR A 19 36.42 -5.07 -21.18
N LEU A 20 36.88 -5.01 -19.93
CA LEU A 20 38.10 -4.29 -19.55
C LEU A 20 39.34 -4.89 -20.23
N SER A 21 39.36 -6.20 -20.45
CA SER A 21 40.42 -6.89 -21.19
C SER A 21 40.36 -6.63 -22.70
N ALA A 22 39.16 -6.56 -23.28
CA ALA A 22 38.95 -6.37 -24.72
C ALA A 22 39.07 -4.90 -25.19
N HIS A 23 38.62 -3.94 -24.37
CA HIS A 23 38.49 -2.51 -24.71
C HIS A 23 39.08 -1.63 -23.60
N ARG A 24 40.35 -1.92 -23.26
CA ARG A 24 41.03 -1.33 -22.09
C ARG A 24 41.10 0.19 -22.14
N ASN A 25 41.49 0.78 -23.27
CA ASN A 25 41.76 2.22 -23.36
C ASN A 25 40.47 3.03 -23.22
N GLU A 26 39.41 2.55 -23.86
CA GLU A 26 38.08 3.12 -23.89
C GLU A 26 37.45 3.10 -22.51
N LEU A 27 37.49 1.94 -21.83
CA LEU A 27 36.92 1.78 -20.51
C LEU A 27 37.67 2.59 -19.45
N VAL A 28 39.01 2.64 -19.54
CA VAL A 28 39.83 3.48 -18.66
C VAL A 28 39.52 4.95 -18.86
N SER A 29 39.31 5.40 -20.10
CA SER A 29 38.92 6.78 -20.38
C SER A 29 37.58 7.12 -19.71
N LEU A 30 36.56 6.29 -19.89
CA LEU A 30 35.24 6.47 -19.29
C LEU A 30 35.30 6.47 -17.75
N LEU A 31 35.91 5.45 -17.15
CA LEU A 31 36.03 5.33 -15.70
C LEU A 31 36.86 6.47 -15.10
N SER A 32 37.90 6.93 -15.81
CA SER A 32 38.70 8.09 -15.37
C SER A 32 37.88 9.37 -15.38
N ARG A 33 36.93 9.54 -16.32
CA ARG A 33 36.00 10.68 -16.31
C ARG A 33 35.08 10.63 -15.10
N TYR A 34 34.51 9.46 -14.77
CA TYR A 34 33.73 9.33 -13.54
C TYR A 34 34.53 9.70 -12.30
N VAL A 35 35.77 9.21 -12.19
CA VAL A 35 36.67 9.56 -11.07
C VAL A 35 37.02 11.05 -11.07
N ALA A 36 37.16 11.68 -12.24
CA ALA A 36 37.48 13.10 -12.37
C ALA A 36 36.34 14.03 -11.91
N GLN A 37 35.09 13.56 -11.89
CA GLN A 37 33.97 14.30 -11.29
C GLN A 37 34.08 14.41 -9.76
N GLY A 38 34.98 13.63 -9.14
CA GLY A 38 35.26 13.67 -7.71
C GLY A 38 34.37 12.75 -6.89
N LYS A 39 34.48 12.89 -5.56
CA LYS A 39 33.73 12.08 -4.59
C LYS A 39 32.22 12.35 -4.70
N GLY A 40 31.41 11.33 -4.98
CA GLY A 40 29.97 11.52 -5.15
C GLY A 40 29.18 10.29 -5.60
N ILE A 41 27.88 10.51 -5.87
CA ILE A 41 26.95 9.52 -6.41
C ILE A 41 26.61 9.95 -7.84
N LEU A 42 26.80 9.05 -8.80
CA LEU A 42 26.39 9.24 -10.19
C LEU A 42 25.08 8.51 -10.44
N GLN A 43 24.14 9.23 -11.05
CA GLN A 43 22.82 8.73 -11.41
C GLN A 43 22.84 8.08 -12.81
N PRO A 44 21.87 7.21 -13.16
CA PRO A 44 21.88 6.46 -14.42
C PRO A 44 22.02 7.32 -15.68
N HIS A 45 21.35 8.48 -15.71
CA HIS A 45 21.44 9.41 -16.85
C HIS A 45 22.87 9.94 -17.02
N THR A 46 23.54 10.33 -15.93
CA THR A 46 24.93 10.79 -15.95
C THR A 46 25.89 9.69 -16.42
N LEU A 47 25.66 8.44 -16.03
CA LEU A 47 26.46 7.31 -16.50
C LEU A 47 26.30 7.09 -18.01
N LEU A 48 25.09 7.26 -18.55
CA LEU A 48 24.83 7.13 -19.98
C LEU A 48 25.37 8.33 -20.77
N ASP A 49 25.20 9.54 -20.25
CA ASP A 49 25.67 10.77 -20.90
C ASP A 49 27.20 10.72 -21.10
N GLU A 50 27.97 10.28 -20.12
CA GLU A 50 29.44 10.20 -20.26
C GLU A 50 29.89 9.17 -21.30
N ILE A 51 29.12 8.09 -21.53
CA ILE A 51 29.36 7.19 -22.67
C ILE A 51 29.24 7.99 -23.97
N ASP A 52 28.18 8.79 -24.12
CA ASP A 52 27.98 9.61 -25.31
C ASP A 52 29.11 10.64 -25.52
N HIS A 53 29.73 11.13 -24.44
CA HIS A 53 30.80 12.14 -24.50
C HIS A 53 32.21 11.57 -24.68
N VAL A 54 32.44 10.28 -24.37
CA VAL A 54 33.73 9.61 -24.56
C VAL A 54 33.88 9.08 -25.99
N PHE A 55 32.77 8.72 -26.64
CA PHE A 55 32.76 8.11 -27.97
C PHE A 55 32.08 9.01 -29.02
N PRO A 56 32.82 9.99 -29.60
CA PRO A 56 32.31 10.82 -30.69
C PRO A 56 32.24 10.10 -32.05
N ASP A 57 32.94 8.95 -32.22
CA ASP A 57 32.83 8.08 -33.40
C ASP A 57 31.68 7.07 -33.23
N ASP A 58 30.77 7.02 -34.22
CA ASP A 58 29.56 6.17 -34.20
C ASP A 58 29.87 4.67 -34.03
N GLU A 59 30.96 4.17 -34.60
CA GLU A 59 31.27 2.72 -34.61
C GLU A 59 31.75 2.19 -33.23
N ALA A 60 32.62 2.93 -32.54
CA ALA A 60 33.08 2.59 -31.19
C ALA A 60 31.97 2.76 -30.15
N LYS A 61 31.15 3.80 -30.33
CA LYS A 61 29.96 4.07 -29.53
C LYS A 61 28.93 2.95 -29.64
N GLU A 62 28.62 2.53 -30.87
CA GLU A 62 27.66 1.46 -31.15
C GLU A 62 28.18 0.12 -30.61
N MET A 63 29.47 -0.17 -30.75
CA MET A 63 30.08 -1.41 -30.25
C MET A 63 30.08 -1.52 -28.71
N LEU A 64 30.42 -0.44 -27.98
CA LEU A 64 30.40 -0.46 -26.50
C LEU A 64 28.98 -0.36 -25.94
N SER A 65 28.10 0.41 -26.59
CA SER A 65 26.69 0.53 -26.18
C SER A 65 25.89 -0.75 -26.43
N SER A 66 26.24 -1.54 -27.45
CA SER A 66 25.63 -2.84 -27.75
C SER A 66 26.38 -4.03 -27.12
N GLY A 67 27.61 -3.81 -26.64
CA GLY A 67 28.45 -4.83 -26.01
C GLY A 67 28.08 -5.15 -24.55
N PRO A 68 28.75 -6.14 -23.93
CA PRO A 68 28.44 -6.63 -22.58
C PRO A 68 28.49 -5.54 -21.50
N PHE A 69 29.45 -4.61 -21.58
CA PHE A 69 29.55 -3.50 -20.64
C PHE A 69 28.48 -2.42 -20.85
N GLY A 70 28.06 -2.17 -22.09
CA GLY A 70 26.92 -1.32 -22.38
C GLY A 70 25.64 -1.81 -21.71
N GLU A 71 25.42 -3.14 -21.69
CA GLU A 71 24.31 -3.73 -20.92
C GLU A 71 24.46 -3.51 -19.41
N VAL A 72 25.68 -3.59 -18.87
CA VAL A 72 25.96 -3.32 -17.45
C VAL A 72 25.65 -1.87 -17.10
N ILE A 73 26.09 -0.89 -17.90
CA ILE A 73 25.79 0.52 -17.63
C ILE A 73 24.31 0.84 -17.83
N LYS A 74 23.66 0.28 -18.86
CA LYS A 74 22.20 0.43 -19.06
C LYS A 74 21.37 -0.16 -17.91
N SER A 75 21.90 -1.14 -17.20
CA SER A 75 21.26 -1.75 -16.03
C SER A 75 21.78 -1.19 -14.69
N ALA A 76 22.76 -0.29 -14.71
CA ALA A 76 23.26 0.38 -13.52
C ALA A 76 22.18 1.32 -12.97
N GLN A 77 21.95 1.24 -11.66
CA GLN A 77 20.96 2.08 -10.96
C GLN A 77 21.64 3.27 -10.27
N GLU A 78 22.89 3.11 -9.86
CA GLU A 78 23.74 4.18 -9.33
C GLU A 78 25.21 3.74 -9.36
N ALA A 79 26.13 4.70 -9.37
CA ALA A 79 27.55 4.45 -9.15
C ALA A 79 28.09 5.36 -8.05
N ILE A 80 28.85 4.79 -7.11
CA ILE A 80 29.51 5.48 -6.02
C ILE A 80 30.97 5.70 -6.38
N ILE A 81 31.40 6.95 -6.31
CA ILE A 81 32.77 7.36 -6.66
C ILE A 81 33.53 7.72 -5.39
N LEU A 82 34.54 6.91 -5.06
CA LEU A 82 35.55 7.20 -4.04
C LEU A 82 36.92 6.99 -4.69
N PRO A 83 37.56 8.03 -5.26
CA PRO A 83 38.79 7.88 -6.02
C PRO A 83 39.85 7.06 -5.26
N PRO A 84 40.45 6.02 -5.87
CA PRO A 84 40.40 5.64 -7.30
C PRO A 84 39.31 4.62 -7.69
N PHE A 85 38.35 4.36 -6.80
CA PHE A 85 37.35 3.32 -6.94
C PHE A 85 36.02 3.84 -7.49
N VAL A 86 35.41 3.02 -8.35
CA VAL A 86 34.04 3.18 -8.86
C VAL A 86 33.25 1.93 -8.47
N ALA A 87 32.26 2.06 -7.59
CA ALA A 87 31.37 0.96 -7.21
C ALA A 87 30.01 1.13 -7.88
N ILE A 88 29.60 0.15 -8.68
CA ILE A 88 28.40 0.19 -9.51
C ILE A 88 27.37 -0.78 -8.93
N ALA A 89 26.16 -0.28 -8.65
CA ALA A 89 25.00 -1.11 -8.34
C ALA A 89 24.26 -1.44 -9.64
N VAL A 90 24.21 -2.72 -9.99
CA VAL A 90 23.67 -3.18 -11.26
C VAL A 90 22.43 -4.01 -11.01
N ARG A 91 21.37 -3.74 -11.78
CA ARG A 91 20.07 -4.39 -11.68
C ARG A 91 19.69 -5.03 -13.02
N PRO A 92 20.18 -6.25 -13.33
CA PRO A 92 19.91 -6.89 -14.62
C PRO A 92 18.43 -7.13 -14.90
N ARG A 93 17.65 -7.38 -13.86
CA ARG A 93 16.20 -7.61 -13.92
C ARG A 93 15.55 -7.25 -12.58
N PRO A 94 14.23 -7.01 -12.56
CA PRO A 94 13.52 -6.72 -11.32
C PRO A 94 13.73 -7.77 -10.24
N GLY A 95 14.13 -7.31 -9.05
CA GLY A 95 14.44 -8.11 -7.88
C GLY A 95 15.83 -8.74 -7.85
N VAL A 96 16.69 -8.48 -8.83
CA VAL A 96 18.04 -9.05 -8.88
C VAL A 96 19.08 -7.94 -8.97
N TRP A 97 19.99 -7.97 -8.00
CA TRP A 97 21.03 -6.97 -7.81
C TRP A 97 22.40 -7.63 -7.75
N GLU A 98 23.37 -6.99 -8.37
CA GLU A 98 24.78 -7.33 -8.29
C GLU A 98 25.58 -6.04 -8.08
N TYR A 99 26.63 -6.10 -7.27
CA TYR A 99 27.46 -4.97 -6.91
C TYR A 99 28.89 -5.25 -7.32
N VAL A 100 29.51 -4.32 -8.06
CA VAL A 100 30.86 -4.48 -8.57
C VAL A 100 31.66 -3.23 -8.30
N ARG A 101 32.90 -3.38 -7.87
CA ARG A 101 33.86 -2.29 -7.68
C ARG A 101 34.99 -2.42 -8.69
N VAL A 102 35.35 -1.30 -9.30
CA VAL A 102 36.49 -1.21 -10.22
C VAL A 102 37.52 -0.23 -9.64
N ASN A 103 38.78 -0.67 -9.56
CA ASN A 103 39.92 0.24 -9.34
C ASN A 103 40.39 0.75 -10.68
N VAL A 104 40.24 2.06 -10.94
CA VAL A 104 40.53 2.64 -12.27
C VAL A 104 42.03 2.65 -12.60
N PHE A 105 42.90 2.63 -11.59
CA PHE A 105 44.35 2.65 -11.82
C PHE A 105 44.95 1.24 -11.96
N GLU A 106 44.53 0.31 -11.10
CA GLU A 106 45.00 -1.09 -11.13
C GLU A 106 44.25 -1.95 -12.14
N LEU A 107 43.08 -1.48 -12.59
CA LEU A 107 42.16 -2.19 -13.48
C LEU A 107 41.68 -3.53 -12.93
N SER A 108 41.61 -3.62 -11.60
CA SER A 108 41.02 -4.76 -10.91
C SER A 108 39.51 -4.57 -10.77
N VAL A 109 38.78 -5.67 -10.93
CA VAL A 109 37.32 -5.74 -10.81
C VAL A 109 36.98 -6.72 -9.70
N GLU A 110 36.23 -6.26 -8.72
CA GLU A 110 35.84 -7.03 -7.55
C GLU A 110 34.33 -7.09 -7.42
N GLN A 111 33.79 -8.26 -7.12
CA GLN A 111 32.38 -8.40 -6.75
C GLN A 111 32.22 -8.06 -5.27
N LEU A 112 31.26 -7.18 -4.97
CA LEU A 112 30.94 -6.79 -3.59
C LEU A 112 29.70 -7.53 -3.10
N THR A 113 29.70 -7.86 -1.81
CA THR A 113 28.48 -8.16 -1.06
C THR A 113 27.67 -6.88 -0.84
N VAL A 114 26.40 -7.03 -0.46
CA VAL A 114 25.54 -5.89 -0.12
C VAL A 114 26.15 -5.07 1.02
N SER A 115 26.62 -5.72 2.09
CA SER A 115 27.25 -5.04 3.24
C SER A 115 28.49 -4.25 2.84
N GLU A 116 29.35 -4.81 1.97
CA GLU A 116 30.54 -4.10 1.48
C GLU A 116 30.19 -2.90 0.60
N TYR A 117 29.20 -3.05 -0.29
CA TYR A 117 28.71 -1.95 -1.11
C TYR A 117 28.12 -0.81 -0.28
N LEU A 118 27.27 -1.14 0.70
CA LEU A 118 26.68 -0.15 1.60
C LEU A 118 27.72 0.51 2.50
N GLY A 119 28.69 -0.24 3.00
CA GLY A 119 29.83 0.33 3.74
C GLY A 119 30.69 1.26 2.87
N PHE A 120 30.84 0.96 1.58
CA PHE A 120 31.49 1.86 0.62
C PHE A 120 30.64 3.12 0.38
N LYS A 121 29.31 3.00 0.31
CA LYS A 121 28.38 4.13 0.21
C LYS A 121 28.43 5.03 1.45
N GLU A 122 28.51 4.47 2.65
CA GLU A 122 28.64 5.21 3.92
C GLU A 122 29.89 6.10 3.99
N ALA A 123 31.01 5.64 3.42
CA ALA A 123 32.26 6.40 3.35
C ALA A 123 32.16 7.69 2.51
N LEU A 124 31.08 7.87 1.73
CA LEU A 124 30.77 9.14 1.10
C LEU A 124 30.49 10.25 2.12
N VAL A 125 29.80 9.92 3.20
CA VAL A 125 29.29 10.88 4.20
C VAL A 125 30.17 10.91 5.43
N ASN A 126 30.55 9.74 5.95
CA ASN A 126 31.35 9.60 7.16
C ASN A 126 32.72 8.96 6.86
N GLU A 127 33.75 9.79 6.67
CA GLU A 127 35.12 9.33 6.41
C GLU A 127 35.77 8.62 7.61
N GLN A 128 35.22 8.82 8.83
CA GLN A 128 35.80 8.32 10.09
C GLN A 128 35.10 7.09 10.69
N ALA A 129 34.06 6.54 10.07
CA ALA A 129 33.20 5.54 10.71
C ALA A 129 33.10 4.22 9.93
N GLN A 130 34.18 3.46 9.86
CA GLN A 130 34.06 2.00 9.78
C GLN A 130 33.98 1.44 11.20
N ASP A 131 32.87 1.71 11.89
CA ASP A 131 32.60 0.99 13.13
C ASP A 131 32.46 -0.51 12.80
N ARG A 132 33.21 -1.34 13.51
CA ARG A 132 33.23 -2.78 13.31
C ARG A 132 31.90 -3.44 13.69
N PHE A 133 31.07 -2.76 14.47
CA PHE A 133 29.82 -3.31 15.03
C PHE A 133 28.57 -2.52 14.64
N VAL A 134 28.54 -1.92 13.44
CA VAL A 134 27.32 -1.31 12.90
C VAL A 134 26.18 -2.35 12.90
N LEU A 135 25.00 -1.94 13.37
CA LEU A 135 23.80 -2.77 13.34
C LEU A 135 23.40 -3.04 11.87
N GLU A 136 23.50 -4.30 11.44
CA GLU A 136 22.97 -4.77 10.17
C GLU A 136 21.60 -5.41 10.37
N LEU A 137 20.63 -4.96 9.59
CA LEU A 137 19.29 -5.53 9.52
C LEU A 137 19.22 -6.49 8.33
N ASP A 138 18.99 -7.76 8.64
CA ASP A 138 18.89 -8.85 7.68
C ASP A 138 17.66 -9.71 7.98
N PHE A 139 16.64 -9.59 7.12
CA PHE A 139 15.41 -10.36 7.21
C PHE A 139 15.44 -11.64 6.36
N GLU A 140 16.49 -11.90 5.58
CA GLU A 140 16.56 -13.07 4.70
C GLU A 140 16.51 -14.40 5.47
N PRO A 141 17.28 -14.60 6.57
CA PRO A 141 17.27 -15.86 7.33
C PRO A 141 15.91 -16.18 7.93
N PHE A 142 15.17 -15.15 8.36
CA PHE A 142 13.84 -15.28 8.97
C PHE A 142 12.75 -15.66 7.97
N ASN A 143 13.04 -15.53 6.66
CA ASN A 143 12.13 -15.88 5.57
C ASN A 143 12.63 -17.10 4.78
N ALA A 144 13.61 -17.86 5.29
CA ALA A 144 14.23 -18.98 4.58
C ALA A 144 13.30 -20.20 4.45
N SER A 145 12.38 -20.41 5.40
CA SER A 145 11.38 -21.49 5.32
C SER A 145 10.25 -21.19 4.33
N PHE A 146 10.07 -19.92 3.96
CA PHE A 146 8.99 -19.49 3.07
C PHE A 146 9.37 -19.78 1.61
N PRO A 147 8.48 -20.42 0.84
CA PRO A 147 8.71 -20.69 -0.56
C PRO A 147 8.73 -19.36 -1.34
N ARG A 148 9.65 -19.22 -2.32
CA ARG A 148 9.79 -17.99 -3.11
C ARG A 148 9.69 -18.25 -4.62
N PRO A 149 8.93 -17.45 -5.38
CA PRO A 149 9.02 -17.43 -6.83
C PRO A 149 10.38 -16.86 -7.28
N ASN A 150 10.88 -17.31 -8.43
CA ASN A 150 12.16 -16.85 -9.00
C ASN A 150 12.00 -16.08 -10.33
N ARG A 151 10.76 -15.96 -10.83
CA ARG A 151 10.41 -15.27 -12.07
C ARG A 151 9.84 -13.90 -11.75
N SER A 152 10.38 -12.85 -12.36
CA SER A 152 9.91 -11.46 -12.16
C SER A 152 8.43 -11.30 -12.54
N SER A 153 7.92 -12.07 -13.51
CA SER A 153 6.49 -12.11 -13.87
C SER A 153 5.56 -12.57 -12.75
N SER A 154 6.08 -13.19 -11.69
CA SER A 154 5.29 -13.68 -10.56
C SER A 154 5.20 -12.67 -9.41
N ILE A 155 5.99 -11.58 -9.45
CA ILE A 155 5.97 -10.53 -8.42
C ILE A 155 4.56 -9.92 -8.34
N GLY A 156 4.08 -9.67 -7.12
CA GLY A 156 2.74 -9.13 -6.89
C GLY A 156 1.59 -10.11 -7.11
N ASN A 157 1.88 -11.39 -7.39
CA ASN A 157 0.89 -12.47 -7.49
C ASN A 157 1.09 -13.51 -6.38
N GLY A 158 1.42 -13.04 -5.17
CA GLY A 158 1.81 -13.86 -4.04
C GLY A 158 0.78 -14.92 -3.65
N VAL A 159 -0.51 -14.57 -3.64
CA VAL A 159 -1.58 -15.52 -3.30
C VAL A 159 -1.64 -16.72 -4.24
N GLN A 160 -1.42 -16.52 -5.55
CA GLN A 160 -1.44 -17.62 -6.52
C GLN A 160 -0.28 -18.59 -6.28
N PHE A 161 0.88 -18.06 -5.89
CA PHE A 161 2.04 -18.87 -5.55
C PHE A 161 1.81 -19.63 -4.23
N LEU A 162 1.25 -18.94 -3.23
CA LEU A 162 0.92 -19.54 -1.94
C LEU A 162 -0.11 -20.66 -2.07
N ASN A 163 -1.16 -20.46 -2.87
CA ASN A 163 -2.17 -21.50 -3.14
C ASN A 163 -1.53 -22.72 -3.82
N ARG A 164 -0.64 -22.53 -4.80
CA ARG A 164 0.11 -23.65 -5.40
C ARG A 164 0.96 -24.40 -4.38
N HIS A 165 1.62 -23.69 -3.47
CA HIS A 165 2.42 -24.30 -2.43
C HIS A 165 1.57 -25.10 -1.44
N LEU A 166 0.49 -24.48 -0.91
CA LEU A 166 -0.44 -25.12 0.02
C LEU A 166 -1.07 -26.37 -0.58
N SER A 167 -1.64 -26.28 -1.79
CA SER A 167 -2.25 -27.41 -2.48
C SER A 167 -1.24 -28.52 -2.74
N SER A 168 -0.01 -28.19 -3.17
CA SER A 168 1.04 -29.20 -3.34
C SER A 168 1.48 -29.85 -2.02
N SER A 169 1.48 -29.12 -0.91
CA SER A 169 1.83 -29.66 0.41
C SER A 169 0.75 -30.63 0.90
N MET A 170 -0.52 -30.20 0.84
CA MET A 170 -1.70 -31.00 1.18
C MET A 170 -1.82 -32.28 0.34
N PHE A 171 -1.45 -32.23 -0.95
CA PHE A 171 -1.46 -33.41 -1.82
C PHE A 171 -0.38 -34.43 -1.45
N ARG A 172 0.81 -33.97 -1.03
CA ARG A 172 1.95 -34.86 -0.72
C ARG A 172 1.84 -35.51 0.65
N ASN A 173 1.29 -34.81 1.63
CA ASN A 173 1.18 -35.30 3.00
C ASN A 173 -0.22 -35.04 3.57
N LYS A 174 -0.94 -36.12 3.89
CA LYS A 174 -2.29 -36.04 4.47
C LYS A 174 -2.32 -35.35 5.84
N ASP A 175 -1.22 -35.39 6.60
CA ASP A 175 -1.13 -34.68 7.88
C ASP A 175 -1.19 -33.15 7.68
N CYS A 176 -0.87 -32.65 6.48
CA CYS A 176 -1.00 -31.23 6.14
C CYS A 176 -2.45 -30.78 5.92
N LEU A 177 -3.43 -31.70 5.94
CA LEU A 177 -4.86 -31.37 5.95
C LEU A 177 -5.40 -31.15 7.37
N GLU A 178 -4.74 -31.65 8.41
CA GLU A 178 -5.19 -31.46 9.80
C GLU A 178 -5.30 -29.98 10.20
N PRO A 179 -4.36 -29.09 9.82
CA PRO A 179 -4.53 -27.65 10.06
C PRO A 179 -5.80 -27.06 9.44
N LEU A 180 -6.26 -27.57 8.29
CA LEU A 180 -7.51 -27.12 7.65
C LEU A 180 -8.73 -27.57 8.46
N LEU A 181 -8.74 -28.81 8.95
CA LEU A 181 -9.78 -29.29 9.84
C LEU A 181 -9.85 -28.48 11.13
N ASP A 182 -8.70 -28.30 11.79
CA ASP A 182 -8.63 -27.53 13.04
C ASP A 182 -9.05 -26.08 12.84
N PHE A 183 -8.66 -25.48 11.72
CA PHE A 183 -9.07 -24.14 11.33
C PHE A 183 -10.60 -24.02 11.20
N LEU A 184 -11.24 -24.95 10.49
CA LEU A 184 -12.69 -24.98 10.32
C LEU A 184 -13.45 -25.24 11.64
N ARG A 185 -12.87 -26.00 12.58
CA ARG A 185 -13.47 -26.28 13.90
C ARG A 185 -13.29 -25.14 14.90
N ALA A 186 -12.15 -24.45 14.83
CA ALA A 186 -11.83 -23.35 15.72
C ALA A 186 -12.65 -22.09 15.40
N HIS A 187 -13.24 -22.02 14.21
CA HIS A 187 -13.92 -20.83 13.70
C HIS A 187 -15.21 -20.52 14.46
N LYS A 188 -15.27 -19.34 15.08
CA LYS A 188 -16.40 -18.89 15.90
C LYS A 188 -16.65 -17.42 15.70
N TYR A 189 -17.92 -17.02 15.71
CA TYR A 189 -18.33 -15.61 15.74
C TYR A 189 -19.25 -15.34 16.93
N LYS A 190 -18.87 -14.39 17.79
CA LYS A 190 -19.57 -14.06 19.05
C LYS A 190 -19.96 -15.29 19.89
N GLY A 191 -19.05 -16.26 19.97
CA GLY A 191 -19.23 -17.51 20.73
C GLY A 191 -20.06 -18.60 20.02
N ARG A 192 -20.66 -18.31 18.86
CA ARG A 192 -21.35 -19.31 18.03
C ARG A 192 -20.34 -20.03 17.13
N GLY A 193 -20.38 -21.35 17.09
CA GLY A 193 -19.58 -22.15 16.16
C GLY A 193 -20.01 -21.94 14.72
N LEU A 194 -19.04 -21.91 13.81
CA LEU A 194 -19.24 -21.84 12.37
C LEU A 194 -18.57 -23.03 11.70
N MET A 195 -19.01 -23.39 10.50
CA MET A 195 -18.46 -24.48 9.69
C MET A 195 -18.58 -25.87 10.33
N LEU A 196 -17.67 -26.26 11.23
CA LEU A 196 -17.60 -27.59 11.83
C LEU A 196 -17.70 -27.52 13.35
N ASN A 197 -18.42 -28.47 13.96
CA ASN A 197 -18.46 -28.64 15.41
C ASN A 197 -17.56 -29.81 15.90
N ASP A 198 -17.53 -29.99 17.23
CA ASP A 198 -16.67 -30.98 17.89
C ASP A 198 -17.01 -32.45 17.62
N ARG A 199 -18.09 -32.73 16.87
CA ARG A 199 -18.37 -34.07 16.38
C ARG A 199 -17.32 -34.54 15.38
N ILE A 200 -16.70 -33.63 14.62
CA ILE A 200 -15.71 -33.99 13.60
C ILE A 200 -14.32 -33.73 14.19
N GLN A 201 -13.57 -34.80 14.48
CA GLN A 201 -12.27 -34.73 15.17
C GLN A 201 -11.09 -35.27 14.34
N SER A 202 -11.36 -35.77 13.14
CA SER A 202 -10.34 -36.30 12.24
C SER A 202 -10.78 -36.17 10.79
N ILE A 203 -9.81 -36.15 9.87
CA ILE A 203 -10.06 -36.07 8.43
C ILE A 203 -10.94 -37.23 7.93
N SER A 204 -10.73 -38.45 8.43
CA SER A 204 -11.57 -39.60 8.06
C SER A 204 -13.05 -39.40 8.44
N ARG A 205 -13.30 -38.81 9.62
CA ARG A 205 -14.67 -38.51 10.06
C ARG A 205 -15.28 -37.36 9.26
N LEU A 206 -14.48 -36.35 8.90
CA LEU A 206 -14.91 -35.26 8.03
C LEU A 206 -15.35 -35.80 6.66
N GLN A 207 -14.55 -36.65 6.01
CA GLN A 207 -14.88 -37.26 4.71
C GLN A 207 -16.19 -38.06 4.78
N SER A 208 -16.37 -38.88 5.84
CA SER A 208 -17.60 -39.64 6.03
C SER A 208 -18.82 -38.75 6.28
N ALA A 209 -18.66 -37.65 7.02
CA ALA A 209 -19.72 -36.69 7.26
C ALA A 209 -20.12 -35.93 5.98
N LEU A 210 -19.12 -35.50 5.18
CA LEU A 210 -19.35 -34.79 3.91
C LEU A 210 -20.13 -35.67 2.92
N ALA A 211 -19.72 -36.93 2.73
CA ALA A 211 -20.43 -37.86 1.84
C ALA A 211 -21.89 -38.11 2.28
N LYS A 212 -22.15 -38.15 3.60
CA LYS A 212 -23.52 -38.28 4.13
C LYS A 212 -24.34 -37.02 3.91
N ALA A 213 -23.74 -35.84 4.09
CA ALA A 213 -24.40 -34.58 3.84
C ALA A 213 -24.73 -34.41 2.35
N GLU A 214 -23.80 -34.76 1.46
CA GLU A 214 -24.01 -34.77 0.00
C GLU A 214 -25.18 -35.69 -0.42
N ASP A 215 -25.22 -36.93 0.04
CA ASP A 215 -26.33 -37.88 -0.25
C ASP A 215 -27.68 -37.41 0.31
N TYR A 216 -27.69 -36.69 1.43
CA TYR A 216 -28.91 -36.11 1.98
C TYR A 216 -29.38 -34.89 1.17
N LEU A 217 -28.48 -33.94 0.92
CA LEU A 217 -28.79 -32.65 0.29
C LEU A 217 -29.13 -32.80 -1.19
N SER A 218 -28.51 -33.73 -1.91
CA SER A 218 -28.79 -34.00 -3.33
C SER A 218 -30.23 -34.46 -3.61
N LYS A 219 -30.98 -34.87 -2.58
CA LYS A 219 -32.39 -35.28 -2.66
C LYS A 219 -33.36 -34.10 -2.48
N LEU A 220 -32.86 -32.93 -2.07
CA LEU A 220 -33.67 -31.75 -1.82
C LEU A 220 -33.64 -30.79 -3.02
N PRO A 221 -34.68 -29.95 -3.21
CA PRO A 221 -34.64 -28.89 -4.22
C PRO A 221 -33.47 -27.90 -4.00
N PRO A 222 -32.80 -27.42 -5.06
CA PRO A 222 -31.63 -26.53 -4.94
C PRO A 222 -31.88 -25.25 -4.13
N GLU A 223 -33.07 -24.66 -4.28
CA GLU A 223 -33.49 -23.41 -3.62
C GLU A 223 -33.94 -23.60 -2.15
N THR A 224 -33.89 -24.82 -1.63
CA THR A 224 -34.31 -25.09 -0.25
C THR A 224 -33.43 -24.30 0.72
N PRO A 225 -34.00 -23.51 1.65
CA PRO A 225 -33.22 -22.75 2.62
C PRO A 225 -32.43 -23.65 3.58
N TYR A 226 -31.25 -23.19 4.02
CA TYR A 226 -30.42 -23.91 5.00
C TYR A 226 -31.18 -24.24 6.30
N SER A 227 -32.08 -23.36 6.74
CA SER A 227 -32.89 -23.54 7.96
C SER A 227 -33.65 -24.86 7.99
N ASP A 228 -34.08 -25.35 6.82
CA ASP A 228 -34.91 -26.56 6.72
C ASP A 228 -34.07 -27.83 6.91
N SER A 229 -32.76 -27.74 6.67
CA SER A 229 -31.79 -28.82 6.82
C SER A 229 -30.85 -28.66 8.02
N GLU A 230 -30.93 -27.53 8.73
CA GLU A 230 -29.98 -27.13 9.79
C GLU A 230 -29.85 -28.19 10.88
N TYR A 231 -30.97 -28.68 11.43
CA TYR A 231 -30.95 -29.68 12.50
C TYR A 231 -30.25 -30.99 12.09
N VAL A 232 -30.50 -31.43 10.85
CA VAL A 232 -29.92 -32.66 10.30
C VAL A 232 -28.42 -32.48 10.09
N LEU A 233 -28.01 -31.36 9.49
CA LEU A 233 -26.61 -31.03 9.22
C LEU A 233 -25.79 -30.85 10.52
N GLN A 234 -26.35 -30.19 11.53
CA GLN A 234 -25.74 -30.08 12.86
C GLN A 234 -25.51 -31.44 13.52
N GLY A 235 -26.47 -32.37 13.35
CA GLY A 235 -26.34 -33.76 13.80
C GLY A 235 -25.17 -34.50 13.14
N MET A 236 -24.85 -34.16 11.89
CA MET A 236 -23.72 -34.68 11.13
C MET A 236 -22.38 -33.97 11.43
N GLY A 237 -22.43 -32.80 12.06
CA GLY A 237 -21.26 -32.03 12.50
C GLY A 237 -21.07 -30.69 11.79
N PHE A 238 -22.03 -30.26 10.95
CA PHE A 238 -21.97 -29.03 10.17
C PHE A 238 -22.79 -27.92 10.83
N GLU A 239 -22.12 -26.83 11.22
CA GLU A 239 -22.75 -25.60 11.68
C GLU A 239 -23.03 -24.65 10.51
N ARG A 240 -23.68 -23.51 10.76
CA ARG A 240 -23.93 -22.49 9.72
C ARG A 240 -22.62 -21.98 9.09
N GLY A 241 -22.72 -21.45 7.86
CA GLY A 241 -21.60 -20.86 7.12
C GLY A 241 -21.27 -21.52 5.78
N TRP A 242 -22.01 -22.56 5.38
CA TRP A 242 -21.81 -23.28 4.10
C TRP A 242 -22.62 -22.70 2.94
N GLY A 243 -23.68 -21.95 3.21
CA GLY A 243 -24.58 -21.37 2.20
C GLY A 243 -25.98 -21.10 2.75
N ASP A 244 -26.72 -20.16 2.15
CA ASP A 244 -28.15 -19.92 2.46
C ASP A 244 -29.10 -20.93 1.80
N THR A 245 -28.70 -21.57 0.70
CA THR A 245 -29.49 -22.56 -0.04
C THR A 245 -28.78 -23.90 -0.12
N VAL A 246 -29.53 -24.99 -0.30
CA VAL A 246 -28.99 -26.35 -0.49
C VAL A 246 -27.99 -26.41 -1.65
N GLU A 247 -28.26 -25.72 -2.77
CA GLU A 247 -27.35 -25.66 -3.92
C GLU A 247 -25.95 -25.22 -3.50
N ARG A 248 -25.85 -24.12 -2.75
CA ARG A 248 -24.54 -23.59 -2.39
C ARG A 248 -23.87 -24.35 -1.25
N VAL A 249 -24.65 -24.92 -0.34
CA VAL A 249 -24.11 -25.84 0.66
C VAL A 249 -23.44 -27.02 -0.06
N LEU A 250 -24.09 -27.58 -1.07
CA LEU A 250 -23.51 -28.64 -1.92
C LEU A 250 -22.26 -28.16 -2.65
N GLU A 251 -22.26 -26.95 -3.24
CA GLU A 251 -21.04 -26.39 -3.85
C GLU A 251 -19.86 -26.35 -2.87
N MET A 252 -20.06 -25.85 -1.65
CA MET A 252 -19.01 -25.79 -0.63
C MET A 252 -18.56 -27.17 -0.15
N ILE A 253 -19.48 -28.12 -0.05
CA ILE A 253 -19.16 -29.53 0.27
C ILE A 253 -18.32 -30.15 -0.85
N HIS A 254 -18.68 -29.96 -2.12
CA HIS A 254 -17.91 -30.46 -3.25
C HIS A 254 -16.50 -29.85 -3.29
N LEU A 255 -16.36 -28.53 -3.10
CA LEU A 255 -15.05 -27.89 -3.02
C LEU A 255 -14.17 -28.50 -1.93
N LEU A 256 -14.73 -28.76 -0.74
CA LEU A 256 -13.98 -29.39 0.34
C LEU A 256 -13.66 -30.86 0.06
N LEU A 257 -14.58 -31.62 -0.53
CA LEU A 257 -14.32 -33.00 -0.96
C LEU A 257 -13.19 -33.07 -1.98
N ASP A 258 -13.19 -32.17 -2.96
CA ASP A 258 -12.14 -32.04 -3.97
C ASP A 258 -10.79 -31.72 -3.31
N ILE A 259 -10.75 -30.79 -2.35
CA ILE A 259 -9.53 -30.48 -1.57
C ILE A 259 -9.03 -31.69 -0.77
N LEU A 260 -9.94 -32.51 -0.22
CA LEU A 260 -9.56 -33.69 0.55
C LEU A 260 -9.11 -34.87 -0.33
N GLN A 261 -9.51 -34.89 -1.60
CA GLN A 261 -9.15 -35.95 -2.55
C GLN A 261 -7.93 -35.58 -3.40
N ALA A 262 -7.96 -34.41 -4.04
CA ALA A 262 -6.96 -33.92 -4.96
C ALA A 262 -6.90 -32.37 -4.92
N PRO A 263 -6.24 -31.78 -3.90
CA PRO A 263 -6.20 -30.34 -3.76
C PRO A 263 -5.51 -29.66 -4.95
N ASP A 264 -6.23 -28.75 -5.59
CA ASP A 264 -5.69 -27.83 -6.59
C ASP A 264 -5.73 -26.37 -6.10
N PRO A 265 -4.92 -25.47 -6.68
CA PRO A 265 -4.81 -24.09 -6.20
C PRO A 265 -6.10 -23.28 -6.34
N SER A 266 -6.88 -23.51 -7.40
CA SER A 266 -8.07 -22.72 -7.69
C SER A 266 -9.25 -23.09 -6.80
N THR A 267 -9.42 -24.38 -6.52
CA THR A 267 -10.43 -24.88 -5.57
C THR A 267 -10.09 -24.44 -4.15
N LEU A 268 -8.83 -24.52 -3.74
CA LEU A 268 -8.39 -24.05 -2.42
C LEU A 268 -8.65 -22.55 -2.24
N GLU A 269 -8.28 -21.72 -3.22
CA GLU A 269 -8.53 -20.28 -3.20
C GLU A 269 -10.02 -19.97 -3.10
N THR A 270 -10.83 -20.64 -3.91
CA THR A 270 -12.29 -20.46 -3.94
C THR A 270 -12.92 -20.87 -2.62
N PHE A 271 -12.52 -22.00 -2.05
CA PHE A 271 -13.02 -22.48 -0.77
C PHE A 271 -12.63 -21.52 0.35
N LEU A 272 -11.34 -21.21 0.54
CA LEU A 272 -10.85 -20.31 1.59
C LEU A 272 -11.44 -18.90 1.45
N GLY A 273 -11.63 -18.40 0.23
CA GLY A 273 -12.26 -17.10 -0.02
C GLY A 273 -13.77 -17.08 0.28
N ARG A 274 -14.44 -18.23 0.27
CA ARG A 274 -15.87 -18.34 0.59
C ARG A 274 -16.15 -18.55 2.08
N ILE A 275 -15.17 -19.01 2.88
CA ILE A 275 -15.35 -19.17 4.33
C ILE A 275 -15.72 -17.81 4.95
N PRO A 276 -16.81 -17.73 5.73
CA PRO A 276 -17.24 -16.46 6.32
C PRO A 276 -16.33 -16.09 7.51
N MET A 277 -15.22 -15.40 7.22
CA MET A 277 -14.19 -15.06 8.22
C MET A 277 -14.20 -13.60 8.68
N VAL A 278 -14.61 -12.69 7.79
CA VAL A 278 -14.41 -11.25 7.99
C VAL A 278 -15.76 -10.58 8.23
N PHE A 279 -16.02 -10.19 9.48
CA PHE A 279 -17.24 -9.50 9.90
C PHE A 279 -16.95 -8.11 10.48
N ASN A 280 -15.85 -8.00 11.23
CA ASN A 280 -15.38 -6.78 11.87
C ASN A 280 -14.05 -6.35 11.24
N VAL A 281 -14.05 -5.22 10.54
CA VAL A 281 -12.85 -4.68 9.87
C VAL A 281 -12.42 -3.38 10.53
N VAL A 282 -11.12 -3.25 10.79
CA VAL A 282 -10.51 -2.01 11.30
C VAL A 282 -9.51 -1.50 10.28
N ILE A 283 -9.62 -0.22 9.90
CA ILE A 283 -8.75 0.45 8.94
C ILE A 283 -8.05 1.61 9.66
N LEU A 284 -6.72 1.67 9.63
CA LEU A 284 -5.94 2.68 10.32
C LEU A 284 -5.48 3.76 9.33
N SER A 285 -5.77 5.02 9.64
CA SER A 285 -5.28 6.19 8.91
C SER A 285 -5.13 7.40 9.86
N PRO A 286 -4.11 7.40 10.75
CA PRO A 286 -4.00 8.38 11.84
C PRO A 286 -3.79 9.84 11.40
N HIS A 287 -2.85 10.10 10.48
CA HIS A 287 -2.52 11.46 10.05
C HIS A 287 -3.60 12.13 9.18
N GLY A 288 -3.41 13.44 8.96
CA GLY A 288 -4.24 14.25 8.08
C GLY A 288 -5.60 14.63 8.66
N TYR A 289 -6.41 15.33 7.87
CA TYR A 289 -7.78 15.67 8.20
C TYR A 289 -8.73 14.64 7.58
N PHE A 290 -8.95 13.52 8.27
CA PHE A 290 -9.82 12.49 7.74
C PHE A 290 -11.31 12.84 7.95
N GLY A 291 -12.03 13.10 6.86
CA GLY A 291 -13.47 13.41 6.87
C GLY A 291 -14.08 13.32 5.48
N GLN A 292 -15.40 13.50 5.37
CA GLN A 292 -16.12 13.31 4.11
C GLN A 292 -16.35 14.60 3.31
N ALA A 293 -16.25 15.76 3.96
CA ALA A 293 -16.48 17.06 3.34
C ALA A 293 -15.50 18.11 3.89
N ASN A 294 -15.14 19.09 3.07
CA ASN A 294 -14.26 20.21 3.41
C ASN A 294 -12.84 19.83 3.89
N VAL A 295 -12.38 18.62 3.57
CA VAL A 295 -11.04 18.16 3.99
C VAL A 295 -10.05 18.00 2.84
N LEU A 296 -10.51 17.75 1.61
CA LEU A 296 -9.64 17.54 0.46
C LEU A 296 -8.86 18.82 0.14
N GLY A 297 -7.53 18.71 0.05
CA GLY A 297 -6.63 19.84 -0.15
C GLY A 297 -6.07 20.44 1.14
N LEU A 298 -6.54 20.01 2.32
CA LEU A 298 -5.86 20.33 3.58
C LEU A 298 -4.51 19.58 3.69
N PRO A 299 -3.57 20.06 4.51
CA PRO A 299 -2.29 19.38 4.74
C PRO A 299 -2.46 17.90 5.06
N ASP A 300 -1.59 17.06 4.47
CA ASP A 300 -1.61 15.60 4.57
C ASP A 300 -2.95 14.92 4.22
N THR A 301 -3.82 15.61 3.48
CA THR A 301 -5.17 15.13 3.15
C THR A 301 -5.38 15.10 1.64
N GLY A 302 -5.40 13.90 1.07
CA GLY A 302 -5.48 13.72 -0.38
C GLY A 302 -6.04 12.37 -0.81
N GLY A 303 -5.39 11.76 -1.80
CA GLY A 303 -5.83 10.52 -2.45
C GLY A 303 -6.07 9.35 -1.49
N GLN A 304 -5.35 9.28 -0.37
CA GLN A 304 -5.54 8.25 0.66
C GLN A 304 -6.95 8.29 1.29
N VAL A 305 -7.47 9.48 1.61
CA VAL A 305 -8.83 9.61 2.18
C VAL A 305 -9.88 9.17 1.17
N VAL A 306 -9.73 9.61 -0.08
CA VAL A 306 -10.56 9.19 -1.21
C VAL A 306 -10.54 7.67 -1.37
N TYR A 307 -9.35 7.09 -1.40
CA TYR A 307 -9.14 5.65 -1.55
C TYR A 307 -9.89 4.88 -0.46
N ILE A 308 -9.68 5.25 0.81
CA ILE A 308 -10.30 4.54 1.95
C ILE A 308 -11.82 4.69 1.93
N LEU A 309 -12.36 5.90 1.65
CA LEU A 309 -13.81 6.11 1.60
C LEU A 309 -14.48 5.30 0.48
N ASP A 310 -13.85 5.20 -0.69
CA ASP A 310 -14.38 4.43 -1.81
C ASP A 310 -14.19 2.91 -1.56
N GLN A 311 -13.07 2.51 -0.92
CA GLN A 311 -12.79 1.15 -0.49
C GLN A 311 -13.86 0.61 0.47
N VAL A 312 -14.19 1.34 1.55
CA VAL A 312 -15.12 0.83 2.56
C VAL A 312 -16.55 0.67 2.04
N ARG A 313 -16.99 1.51 1.10
CA ARG A 313 -18.31 1.36 0.46
C ARG A 313 -18.41 0.05 -0.32
N ALA A 314 -17.37 -0.25 -1.09
CA ALA A 314 -17.34 -1.51 -1.83
C ALA A 314 -17.14 -2.72 -0.92
N LEU A 315 -16.29 -2.58 0.10
CA LEU A 315 -16.03 -3.63 1.07
C LEU A 315 -17.29 -3.99 1.88
N GLU A 316 -18.04 -3.00 2.37
CA GLU A 316 -19.29 -3.26 3.10
C GLU A 316 -20.30 -4.03 2.24
N LYS A 317 -20.48 -3.61 0.97
CA LYS A 317 -21.36 -4.29 0.03
C LYS A 317 -20.95 -5.74 -0.22
N GLU A 318 -19.66 -5.99 -0.39
CA GLU A 318 -19.13 -7.34 -0.59
C GLU A 318 -19.22 -8.19 0.68
N MET A 319 -18.98 -7.61 1.86
CA MET A 319 -19.16 -8.29 3.14
C MET A 319 -20.62 -8.70 3.35
N LEU A 320 -21.57 -7.78 3.17
CA LEU A 320 -23.01 -8.07 3.25
C LEU A 320 -23.42 -9.19 2.29
N SER A 321 -22.98 -9.08 1.02
CA SER A 321 -23.18 -10.11 -0.01
C SER A 321 -22.63 -11.46 0.47
N ARG A 322 -21.37 -11.56 0.91
CA ARG A 322 -20.78 -12.83 1.37
C ARG A 322 -21.47 -13.40 2.61
N ILE A 323 -21.82 -12.57 3.58
CA ILE A 323 -22.49 -13.02 4.82
C ILE A 323 -23.87 -13.59 4.50
N GLN A 324 -24.68 -12.86 3.74
CA GLN A 324 -25.98 -13.34 3.29
C GLN A 324 -25.81 -14.64 2.51
N LYS A 325 -24.84 -14.63 1.60
CA LYS A 325 -24.44 -15.78 0.80
C LYS A 325 -23.91 -16.96 1.62
N GLN A 326 -23.69 -16.87 2.92
CA GLN A 326 -23.28 -18.04 3.72
C GLN A 326 -24.37 -18.47 4.71
N GLY A 327 -25.60 -17.98 4.53
CA GLY A 327 -26.72 -18.30 5.42
C GLY A 327 -26.54 -17.71 6.82
N LEU A 328 -25.79 -16.61 6.93
CA LEU A 328 -25.50 -15.96 8.20
C LEU A 328 -26.33 -14.68 8.35
N ASP A 329 -26.88 -14.48 9.54
CA ASP A 329 -27.56 -13.26 9.95
C ASP A 329 -26.62 -12.47 10.88
N VAL A 330 -25.53 -11.96 10.28
CA VAL A 330 -24.51 -11.17 10.97
C VAL A 330 -24.45 -9.79 10.35
N THR A 331 -24.54 -8.77 11.18
CA THR A 331 -24.30 -7.39 10.72
C THR A 331 -22.79 -7.12 10.72
N PRO A 332 -22.17 -6.87 9.55
CA PRO A 332 -20.75 -6.51 9.51
C PRO A 332 -20.54 -5.12 10.14
N LYS A 333 -19.33 -4.82 10.61
CA LYS A 333 -18.96 -3.48 11.08
C LYS A 333 -17.57 -3.12 10.57
N ILE A 334 -17.45 -1.93 9.98
CA ILE A 334 -16.17 -1.38 9.51
C ILE A 334 -15.87 -0.10 10.29
N LEU A 335 -14.69 -0.03 10.90
CA LEU A 335 -14.20 1.14 11.60
C LEU A 335 -12.97 1.73 10.90
N ILE A 336 -13.08 2.96 10.41
CA ILE A 336 -11.93 3.75 9.98
C ILE A 336 -11.43 4.53 11.19
N VAL A 337 -10.29 4.12 11.73
CA VAL A 337 -9.69 4.74 12.91
C VAL A 337 -8.67 5.79 12.50
N THR A 338 -8.87 7.01 12.98
CA THR A 338 -8.06 8.18 12.67
C THR A 338 -7.94 9.09 13.89
N ARG A 339 -7.17 10.18 13.77
CA ARG A 339 -6.98 11.14 14.86
C ARG A 339 -8.20 12.04 15.05
N LEU A 340 -8.60 12.25 16.31
CA LEU A 340 -9.52 13.32 16.69
C LEU A 340 -8.76 14.64 16.81
N ILE A 341 -9.20 15.66 16.07
CA ILE A 341 -8.59 17.00 16.07
C ILE A 341 -9.64 18.00 16.60
N PRO A 342 -9.62 18.33 17.90
CA PRO A 342 -10.61 19.20 18.54
C PRO A 342 -10.76 20.58 17.89
N ASP A 343 -9.65 21.18 17.44
CA ASP A 343 -9.62 22.56 16.96
C ASP A 343 -9.81 22.67 15.43
N ALA A 344 -10.13 21.57 14.75
CA ALA A 344 -10.41 21.54 13.31
C ALA A 344 -11.77 22.19 13.01
N LYS A 345 -11.78 23.50 12.79
CA LYS A 345 -12.97 24.27 12.43
C LYS A 345 -13.37 24.03 10.97
N GLY A 346 -14.67 23.93 10.70
CA GLY A 346 -15.22 23.77 9.34
C GLY A 346 -15.22 22.33 8.80
N THR A 347 -14.71 21.37 9.56
CA THR A 347 -14.71 19.93 9.24
C THR A 347 -15.39 19.13 10.36
N THR A 348 -15.57 17.83 10.14
CA THR A 348 -16.09 16.88 11.15
C THR A 348 -14.98 16.20 11.95
N CYS A 349 -13.72 16.63 11.81
CA CYS A 349 -12.56 15.98 12.43
C CYS A 349 -12.55 16.05 13.97
N ASN A 350 -13.40 16.88 14.57
CA ASN A 350 -13.62 16.97 16.01
C ASN A 350 -14.72 16.02 16.53
N GLN A 351 -15.43 15.31 15.64
CA GLN A 351 -16.48 14.37 16.01
C GLN A 351 -15.90 12.97 16.19
N ARG A 352 -16.10 12.39 17.39
CA ARG A 352 -15.61 11.04 17.74
C ARG A 352 -16.09 9.97 16.77
N LEU A 353 -17.37 9.98 16.40
CA LEU A 353 -17.95 8.96 15.54
C LEU A 353 -18.74 9.62 14.41
N GLU A 354 -18.47 9.21 13.18
CA GLU A 354 -19.16 9.72 11.98
C GLU A 354 -19.49 8.55 11.05
N ARG A 355 -20.76 8.41 10.64
CA ARG A 355 -21.15 7.37 9.68
C ARG A 355 -20.70 7.74 8.27
N VAL A 356 -20.15 6.78 7.53
CA VAL A 356 -19.76 7.00 6.13
C VAL A 356 -21.00 7.06 5.22
N SER A 357 -21.02 8.02 4.32
CA SER A 357 -22.11 8.24 3.37
C SER A 357 -22.11 7.13 2.32
N GLY A 358 -23.30 6.62 2.01
CA GLY A 358 -23.47 5.46 1.12
C GLY A 358 -23.21 4.11 1.80
N THR A 359 -23.13 4.08 3.14
CA THR A 359 -22.96 2.86 3.94
C THR A 359 -23.94 2.81 5.11
N GLU A 360 -24.21 1.61 5.62
CA GLU A 360 -25.10 1.38 6.77
C GLU A 360 -24.33 1.07 8.06
N HIS A 361 -23.20 0.38 7.96
CA HIS A 361 -22.47 -0.19 9.10
C HIS A 361 -21.01 0.27 9.20
N THR A 362 -20.61 1.23 8.37
CA THR A 362 -19.26 1.79 8.34
C THR A 362 -19.19 3.13 9.05
N HIS A 363 -18.23 3.27 9.97
CA HIS A 363 -18.04 4.47 10.77
C HIS A 363 -16.58 4.90 10.80
N ILE A 364 -16.36 6.21 10.79
CA ILE A 364 -15.09 6.84 11.14
C ILE A 364 -15.06 7.00 12.65
N LEU A 365 -14.08 6.37 13.32
CA LEU A 365 -13.81 6.46 14.74
C LEU A 365 -12.56 7.32 14.97
N ARG A 366 -12.72 8.44 15.65
CA ARG A 366 -11.64 9.39 15.92
C ARG A 366 -11.20 9.30 17.38
N VAL A 367 -9.91 9.04 17.58
CA VAL A 367 -9.30 8.95 18.91
C VAL A 367 -8.26 10.06 19.04
N PRO A 368 -8.22 10.84 20.14
CA PRO A 368 -7.28 11.94 20.28
C PRO A 368 -5.85 11.44 20.50
N PHE A 369 -4.87 12.16 19.97
CA PHE A 369 -3.49 12.03 20.45
C PHE A 369 -3.36 12.63 21.85
N ARG A 370 -2.46 12.06 22.65
CA ARG A 370 -2.20 12.47 24.03
C ARG A 370 -0.70 12.59 24.27
N SER A 371 -0.34 13.53 25.12
CA SER A 371 0.95 13.60 25.79
C SER A 371 0.74 13.51 27.30
N GLU A 372 1.81 13.53 28.09
CA GLU A 372 1.74 13.63 29.56
C GLU A 372 0.91 14.84 30.03
N LYS A 373 0.81 15.90 29.20
CA LYS A 373 0.05 17.13 29.48
C LYS A 373 -1.43 17.05 29.09
N GLY A 374 -1.88 15.94 28.49
CA GLY A 374 -3.27 15.72 28.07
C GLY A 374 -3.45 15.61 26.56
N ILE A 375 -4.68 15.86 26.10
CA ILE A 375 -5.07 15.73 24.68
C ILE A 375 -4.44 16.84 23.84
N LEU A 376 -3.82 16.47 22.71
CA LEU A 376 -3.27 17.39 21.73
C LEU A 376 -4.34 17.90 20.77
N ARG A 377 -4.55 19.21 20.76
CA ARG A 377 -5.72 19.84 20.11
C ARG A 377 -5.47 20.26 18.67
N LYS A 378 -4.25 20.71 18.36
CA LYS A 378 -3.84 21.20 17.03
C LYS A 378 -3.49 20.06 16.08
N TRP A 379 -3.60 20.30 14.78
CA TRP A 379 -3.08 19.39 13.75
C TRP A 379 -1.56 19.24 13.88
N ILE A 380 -1.07 18.04 13.55
CA ILE A 380 0.34 17.67 13.57
C ILE A 380 0.65 17.06 12.21
N SER A 381 1.76 17.48 11.60
CA SER A 381 2.26 16.93 10.33
C SER A 381 2.48 15.43 10.44
N ARG A 382 2.24 14.68 9.37
CA ARG A 382 2.52 13.24 9.29
C ARG A 382 3.98 12.88 9.58
N PHE A 383 4.90 13.84 9.42
CA PHE A 383 6.31 13.66 9.77
C PHE A 383 6.58 13.75 11.27
N ASP A 384 5.66 14.31 12.06
CA ASP A 384 5.87 14.63 13.48
C ASP A 384 4.97 13.78 14.41
N VAL A 385 4.24 12.79 13.86
CA VAL A 385 3.27 12.00 14.64
C VAL A 385 3.90 10.90 15.51
N TRP A 386 5.17 10.56 15.28
CA TRP A 386 5.82 9.37 15.83
C TRP A 386 5.75 9.24 17.37
N PRO A 387 5.92 10.32 18.17
CA PRO A 387 5.80 10.26 19.64
C PRO A 387 4.46 9.79 20.17
N TYR A 388 3.40 9.91 19.38
CA TYR A 388 2.04 9.66 19.85
C TYR A 388 1.50 8.30 19.43
N LEU A 389 2.14 7.62 18.46
CA LEU A 389 1.58 6.41 17.86
C LEU A 389 1.52 5.23 18.81
N GLU A 390 2.47 5.11 19.74
CA GLU A 390 2.45 4.05 20.74
C GLU A 390 1.26 4.22 21.70
N THR A 391 1.14 5.37 22.36
CA THR A 391 0.01 5.69 23.25
C THR A 391 -1.32 5.65 22.50
N PHE A 392 -1.34 6.06 21.23
CA PHE A 392 -2.52 5.95 20.39
C PHE A 392 -2.95 4.48 20.23
N ALA A 393 -2.00 3.56 20.00
CA ALA A 393 -2.25 2.13 19.83
C ALA A 393 -2.47 1.35 21.15
N GLU A 394 -2.25 1.97 22.31
CA GLU A 394 -2.27 1.27 23.60
C GLU A 394 -3.63 0.64 23.96
N PHE A 395 -3.57 -0.32 24.88
CA PHE A 395 -4.71 -0.95 25.53
C PHE A 395 -4.30 -1.08 26.98
N HIS A 396 -4.85 -0.22 27.84
CA HIS A 396 -4.85 -0.49 29.27
C HIS A 396 -5.77 -1.70 29.48
N HIS A 397 -5.30 -2.74 30.17
CA HIS A 397 -6.16 -3.83 30.61
C HIS A 397 -7.30 -3.24 31.43
N VAL A 398 -8.47 -3.05 30.82
CA VAL A 398 -9.71 -2.90 31.57
C VAL A 398 -9.91 -4.26 32.23
N CYS A 399 -9.57 -4.35 33.51
CA CYS A 399 -9.91 -5.49 34.34
C CYS A 399 -11.41 -5.71 34.17
N THR A 400 -11.80 -6.79 33.49
CA THR A 400 -13.18 -7.20 33.33
C THR A 400 -13.73 -7.46 34.73
N THR A 401 -14.29 -6.44 35.36
CA THR A 401 -15.11 -6.63 36.54
C THR A 401 -16.38 -7.26 36.01
N ILE A 402 -16.42 -8.59 36.09
CA ILE A 402 -17.65 -9.35 35.90
C ILE A 402 -18.65 -8.77 36.90
N VAL A 403 -19.63 -8.02 36.41
CA VAL A 403 -20.81 -7.68 37.20
C VAL A 403 -21.57 -8.97 37.40
N PHE A 404 -21.28 -9.69 38.49
CA PHE A 404 -22.18 -10.72 38.99
C PHE A 404 -23.42 -10.00 39.52
N SER A 405 -24.40 -9.76 38.65
CA SER A 405 -25.75 -9.44 39.10
C SER A 405 -26.36 -10.72 39.67
N ASN A 406 -26.51 -10.75 40.99
CA ASN A 406 -27.34 -11.67 41.76
C ASN A 406 -27.07 -13.18 41.57
N LEU A 407 -26.03 -13.69 42.24
CA LEU A 407 -26.12 -15.02 42.83
C LEU A 407 -25.82 -14.94 44.33
N HIS A 408 -26.70 -15.56 45.11
CA HIS A 408 -26.62 -15.65 46.56
C HIS A 408 -25.26 -16.17 47.03
N LEU A 409 -24.62 -15.38 47.90
CA LEU A 409 -23.46 -15.74 48.71
C LEU A 409 -23.81 -16.87 49.68
N SER A 410 -23.80 -18.13 49.22
CA SER A 410 -23.62 -19.30 50.09
C SER A 410 -23.30 -20.58 49.30
N GLN A 411 -22.28 -20.59 48.41
CA GLN A 411 -21.78 -21.88 47.88
C GLN A 411 -20.38 -21.89 47.24
N ALA A 412 -19.59 -20.81 47.32
CA ALA A 412 -18.26 -20.74 46.69
C ALA A 412 -17.07 -20.90 47.68
N ALA A 413 -17.20 -21.76 48.70
CA ALA A 413 -16.11 -22.08 49.63
C ALA A 413 -15.50 -23.48 49.41
N PHE A 414 -15.91 -24.19 48.35
CA PHE A 414 -15.38 -25.52 48.01
C PHE A 414 -15.01 -25.56 46.52
N SER A 415 -13.83 -25.05 46.16
CA SER A 415 -13.08 -25.49 44.95
C SER A 415 -11.72 -24.83 44.73
N ILE A 416 -11.04 -24.32 45.77
CA ILE A 416 -9.62 -23.93 45.68
C ILE A 416 -8.76 -25.05 46.30
N THR A 417 -8.89 -26.27 45.76
CA THR A 417 -7.98 -27.40 46.10
C THR A 417 -7.93 -28.46 44.99
N ALA A 418 -8.30 -28.12 43.74
CA ALA A 418 -8.38 -29.10 42.64
C ALA A 418 -7.57 -28.72 41.38
N MET A 419 -6.63 -27.78 41.48
CA MET A 419 -5.69 -27.49 40.39
C MET A 419 -4.27 -27.39 40.91
N LEU A 420 -3.65 -28.54 41.20
CA LEU A 420 -2.19 -28.71 41.32
C LEU A 420 -1.88 -30.23 41.26
N PRO A 421 -1.71 -30.78 40.05
CA PRO A 421 -0.46 -31.51 39.82
C PRO A 421 0.02 -31.35 38.36
N ALA A 422 0.88 -30.38 38.10
CA ALA A 422 1.66 -30.29 36.87
C ALA A 422 2.97 -29.49 37.07
N ILE A 423 3.67 -29.70 38.19
CA ILE A 423 5.07 -29.24 38.36
C ILE A 423 5.83 -30.35 39.09
N GLY A 424 6.09 -31.44 38.38
CA GLY A 424 7.15 -32.38 38.71
C GLY A 424 8.38 -32.00 37.88
N CYS A 425 9.53 -31.87 38.55
CA CYS A 425 10.86 -31.50 38.03
C CYS A 425 11.25 -30.02 38.17
N CYS A 426 11.64 -29.61 39.38
CA CYS A 426 12.74 -28.65 39.63
C CYS A 426 13.25 -28.78 41.09
N SER A 427 14.52 -28.45 41.31
CA SER A 427 15.36 -28.77 42.48
C SER A 427 14.94 -28.11 43.81
N PRO A 428 15.46 -28.59 44.96
CA PRO A 428 15.06 -28.14 46.31
C PRO A 428 15.27 -26.64 46.59
N SER A 429 16.15 -25.95 45.87
CA SER A 429 16.45 -24.53 46.12
C SER A 429 15.36 -23.56 45.67
N LEU A 430 14.41 -23.97 44.83
CA LEU A 430 13.31 -23.11 44.36
C LEU A 430 12.12 -23.05 45.34
N ARG A 431 11.96 -24.05 46.21
CA ARG A 431 10.88 -24.08 47.22
C ARG A 431 11.12 -23.10 48.38
N ASP A 432 12.38 -22.93 48.79
CA ASP A 432 12.72 -22.05 49.91
C ASP A 432 12.64 -20.56 49.56
N PHE A 433 12.80 -20.23 48.27
CA PHE A 433 12.64 -18.86 47.76
C PHE A 433 11.16 -18.43 47.72
N VAL A 434 10.26 -19.35 47.32
CA VAL A 434 8.80 -19.08 47.26
C VAL A 434 8.17 -18.96 48.66
N ASN A 435 8.64 -19.74 49.63
CA ASN A 435 8.15 -19.65 51.02
C ASN A 435 8.62 -18.39 51.77
N SER A 436 9.80 -17.85 51.42
CA SER A 436 10.31 -16.61 52.02
C SER A 436 9.58 -15.36 51.49
N ALA A 437 9.15 -15.38 50.22
CA ALA A 437 8.43 -14.27 49.61
C ALA A 437 6.96 -14.14 50.08
N LEU A 438 6.29 -15.27 50.38
CA LEU A 438 4.90 -15.24 50.87
C LEU A 438 4.75 -14.84 52.34
N THR A 439 5.82 -14.93 53.14
CA THR A 439 5.76 -14.63 54.58
C THR A 439 6.05 -13.15 54.90
N LEU A 440 6.57 -12.37 53.93
CA LEU A 440 7.01 -10.98 54.11
C LEU A 440 5.99 -9.90 53.70
N HIS A 441 4.77 -10.28 53.28
CA HIS A 441 3.72 -9.32 52.87
C HIS A 441 2.43 -9.38 53.70
N LEU A 442 2.37 -10.18 54.77
CA LEU A 442 1.18 -10.29 55.63
C LEU A 442 1.32 -9.68 57.02
N LEU A 443 2.44 -9.02 57.35
CA LEU A 443 2.66 -8.41 58.67
C LEU A 443 3.23 -7.00 58.56
N SER A 444 2.42 -6.03 58.12
CA SER A 444 2.53 -4.64 58.56
C SER A 444 1.35 -3.81 58.04
N TRP A 445 0.25 -3.77 58.80
CA TRP A 445 -0.63 -2.58 58.87
C TRP A 445 -1.46 -2.66 60.16
N PRO A 446 -1.48 -1.59 60.99
CA PRO A 446 -2.31 -1.55 62.18
C PRO A 446 -3.77 -1.27 61.80
N ALA A 447 -4.68 -1.95 62.49
CA ALA A 447 -6.10 -1.74 62.41
C ALA A 447 -6.48 -0.33 62.91
N ASN A 448 -7.13 0.47 62.07
CA ASN A 448 -7.93 1.61 62.51
C ASN A 448 -9.09 1.82 61.51
N PRO A 449 -10.36 1.63 61.91
CA PRO A 449 -11.50 1.78 61.04
C PRO A 449 -12.08 3.18 61.23
N CYS A 450 -11.64 4.17 60.45
CA CYS A 450 -12.39 5.42 60.24
C CYS A 450 -11.74 6.25 59.14
N LEU A 451 -12.55 6.63 58.14
CA LEU A 451 -12.33 7.70 57.17
C LEU A 451 -11.15 7.50 56.18
N LEU A 452 -11.42 6.77 55.10
CA LEU A 452 -10.77 7.01 53.81
C LEU A 452 -11.86 7.38 52.79
N PRO A 453 -11.73 8.51 52.09
CA PRO A 453 -12.73 8.96 51.12
C PRO A 453 -12.73 8.00 49.93
N LEU A 454 -13.93 7.76 49.39
CA LEU A 454 -14.15 7.26 48.04
C LEU A 454 -13.40 8.15 47.05
N PHE A 455 -12.13 7.84 46.75
CA PHE A 455 -11.50 8.28 45.51
C PHE A 455 -11.96 7.34 44.41
N VAL A 456 -13.19 7.55 43.96
CA VAL A 456 -13.58 7.19 42.60
C VAL A 456 -12.93 8.23 41.70
N VAL A 457 -11.79 7.89 41.10
CA VAL A 457 -11.28 8.58 39.91
C VAL A 457 -11.48 7.64 38.74
N PRO A 458 -12.56 7.79 37.94
CA PRO A 458 -12.62 7.15 36.65
C PRO A 458 -11.87 8.07 35.69
N LEU A 459 -10.55 7.93 35.62
CA LEU A 459 -9.81 8.44 34.47
C LEU A 459 -10.05 7.44 33.34
N HIS A 460 -11.10 7.69 32.55
CA HIS A 460 -11.34 7.05 31.26
C HIS A 460 -10.13 7.29 30.34
N LEU A 461 -9.10 6.46 30.43
CA LEU A 461 -8.04 6.37 29.43
C LEU A 461 -8.60 5.63 28.22
N SER A 462 -9.19 6.38 27.28
CA SER A 462 -9.70 5.82 26.01
C SER A 462 -8.60 5.80 24.95
N ASP A 463 -7.93 4.66 24.77
CA ASP A 463 -6.92 4.45 23.72
C ASP A 463 -7.55 3.65 22.56
N VAL A 464 -6.92 3.60 21.37
CA VAL A 464 -7.56 3.05 20.15
C VAL A 464 -8.06 1.62 20.34
N ALA A 465 -7.26 0.76 20.97
CA ALA A 465 -7.64 -0.63 21.15
C ALA A 465 -8.89 -0.78 22.03
N SER A 466 -9.02 0.05 23.07
CA SER A 466 -10.18 0.07 23.97
C SER A 466 -11.42 0.63 23.26
N GLU A 467 -11.24 1.68 22.45
CA GLU A 467 -12.32 2.30 21.67
C GLU A 467 -12.83 1.37 20.57
N ILE A 468 -11.93 0.67 19.86
CA ILE A 468 -12.29 -0.38 18.89
C ILE A 468 -13.09 -1.48 19.59
N ALA A 469 -12.60 -1.99 20.73
CA ALA A 469 -13.28 -3.06 21.46
C ALA A 469 -14.67 -2.64 21.95
N ALA A 470 -14.82 -1.39 22.41
CA ALA A 470 -16.11 -0.84 22.82
C ALA A 470 -17.09 -0.72 21.64
N GLU A 471 -16.61 -0.27 20.48
CA GLU A 471 -17.45 -0.11 19.29
C GLU A 471 -17.82 -1.44 18.64
N LEU A 472 -16.87 -2.37 18.50
CA LEU A 472 -17.12 -3.67 17.85
C LEU A 472 -17.85 -4.65 18.77
N GLN A 473 -17.76 -4.48 20.09
CA GLN A 473 -18.19 -5.46 21.09
C GLN A 473 -17.58 -6.86 20.85
N ALA A 474 -16.43 -6.90 20.19
CA ALA A 474 -15.69 -8.08 19.75
C ALA A 474 -14.29 -7.65 19.33
N LEU A 475 -13.40 -8.62 19.09
CA LEU A 475 -12.15 -8.36 18.40
C LEU A 475 -12.40 -8.13 16.90
N PRO A 476 -11.53 -7.36 16.22
CA PRO A 476 -11.56 -7.30 14.77
C PRO A 476 -11.14 -8.63 14.17
N ASP A 477 -11.72 -8.98 13.02
CA ASP A 477 -11.33 -10.16 12.25
C ASP A 477 -10.19 -9.83 11.27
N PHE A 478 -10.10 -8.55 10.88
CA PHE A 478 -9.14 -8.07 9.90
C PHE A 478 -8.74 -6.61 10.15
N ILE A 479 -7.43 -6.33 10.08
CA ILE A 479 -6.84 -5.01 10.27
C ILE A 479 -6.09 -4.57 9.01
N ILE A 480 -6.37 -3.35 8.52
CA ILE A 480 -5.71 -2.75 7.37
C ILE A 480 -4.97 -1.48 7.80
N GLY A 481 -3.63 -1.49 7.72
CA GLY A 481 -2.81 -0.29 7.87
C GLY A 481 -2.75 0.51 6.56
N ASN A 482 -2.73 1.84 6.66
CA ASN A 482 -2.52 2.74 5.52
C ASN A 482 -1.42 3.73 5.85
N TYR A 483 -0.45 3.87 4.92
CA TYR A 483 0.75 4.70 5.08
C TYR A 483 1.61 4.29 6.29
N SER A 484 2.77 4.93 6.48
CA SER A 484 3.77 4.54 7.49
C SER A 484 3.21 4.50 8.92
N ASP A 485 2.49 5.55 9.33
CA ASP A 485 1.91 5.68 10.68
C ASP A 485 0.76 4.69 10.91
N GLY A 486 -0.17 4.56 9.96
CA GLY A 486 -1.26 3.60 10.04
C GLY A 486 -0.77 2.15 9.96
N ASN A 487 0.27 1.87 9.17
CA ASN A 487 0.91 0.55 9.09
C ASN A 487 1.61 0.18 10.40
N LEU A 488 2.27 1.13 11.07
CA LEU A 488 2.88 0.88 12.37
C LEU A 488 1.81 0.60 13.45
N VAL A 489 0.77 1.44 13.54
CA VAL A 489 -0.34 1.24 14.49
C VAL A 489 -1.05 -0.09 14.21
N ALA A 490 -1.30 -0.42 12.95
CA ALA A 490 -1.86 -1.71 12.55
C ALA A 490 -1.00 -2.88 13.01
N SER A 491 0.34 -2.76 12.93
CA SER A 491 1.28 -3.79 13.36
C SER A 491 1.19 -4.02 14.87
N LEU A 492 1.14 -2.94 15.66
CA LEU A 492 0.99 -3.01 17.11
C LEU A 492 -0.35 -3.63 17.53
N LEU A 493 -1.45 -3.24 16.87
CA LEU A 493 -2.79 -3.78 17.16
C LEU A 493 -2.94 -5.23 16.73
N ALA A 494 -2.49 -5.59 15.53
CA ALA A 494 -2.55 -6.96 15.01
C ALA A 494 -1.72 -7.92 15.88
N TYR A 495 -0.56 -7.48 16.33
CA TYR A 495 0.28 -8.20 17.28
C TYR A 495 -0.47 -8.49 18.58
N LYS A 496 -1.10 -7.45 19.15
CA LYS A 496 -1.74 -7.49 20.46
C LYS A 496 -3.05 -8.28 20.45
N MET A 497 -3.84 -8.14 19.39
CA MET A 497 -5.14 -8.77 19.24
C MET A 497 -5.09 -10.13 18.54
N GLY A 498 -3.96 -10.50 17.92
CA GLY A 498 -3.81 -11.76 17.19
C GLY A 498 -4.53 -11.80 15.83
N VAL A 499 -4.76 -10.65 15.20
CA VAL A 499 -5.65 -10.46 14.06
C VAL A 499 -4.88 -10.40 12.74
N THR A 500 -5.46 -10.91 11.64
CA THR A 500 -4.84 -10.86 10.31
C THR A 500 -4.59 -9.41 9.88
N GLN A 501 -3.37 -9.12 9.43
CA GLN A 501 -2.93 -7.78 9.07
C GLN A 501 -2.65 -7.65 7.57
N CYS A 502 -3.25 -6.62 6.96
CA CYS A 502 -2.87 -6.10 5.66
C CYS A 502 -2.21 -4.71 5.82
N THR A 503 -1.24 -4.40 4.98
CA THR A 503 -0.69 -3.03 4.86
C THR A 503 -0.81 -2.52 3.43
N ILE A 504 -1.06 -1.21 3.31
CA ILE A 504 -1.10 -0.47 2.05
C ILE A 504 -0.20 0.75 2.25
N ALA A 505 0.90 0.85 1.50
CA ALA A 505 1.83 1.97 1.67
C ALA A 505 1.25 3.29 1.19
N HIS A 506 0.52 3.29 0.06
CA HIS A 506 0.12 4.48 -0.73
C HIS A 506 1.30 5.23 -1.34
N ALA A 507 2.36 5.46 -0.56
CA ALA A 507 3.64 6.00 -1.01
C ALA A 507 4.74 5.62 -0.01
N LEU A 508 5.96 5.42 -0.51
CA LEU A 508 7.16 5.26 0.32
C LEU A 508 8.10 6.44 0.13
N GLU A 509 8.27 7.26 1.18
CA GLU A 509 8.94 8.57 1.08
C GLU A 509 10.41 8.45 0.67
N LYS A 510 11.09 7.33 0.96
CA LYS A 510 12.48 7.08 0.55
C LYS A 510 12.70 7.23 -0.96
N THR A 511 11.70 6.90 -1.77
CA THR A 511 11.77 7.07 -3.24
C THR A 511 11.38 8.45 -3.72
N LYS A 512 10.61 9.19 -2.92
CA LYS A 512 10.15 10.56 -3.26
C LYS A 512 11.19 11.61 -2.91
N TYR A 513 12.06 11.31 -1.95
CA TYR A 513 13.19 12.14 -1.56
C TYR A 513 14.47 11.37 -1.91
N PRO A 514 15.04 11.56 -3.12
CA PRO A 514 16.27 10.88 -3.53
C PRO A 514 17.40 11.08 -2.52
N ASP A 515 18.17 10.03 -2.28
CA ASP A 515 19.31 10.00 -1.36
C ASP A 515 18.96 10.40 0.10
N SER A 516 17.66 10.36 0.46
CA SER A 516 17.19 10.65 1.81
C SER A 516 17.61 9.61 2.84
N ASP A 517 18.03 8.42 2.40
CA ASP A 517 18.62 7.41 3.27
C ASP A 517 20.09 7.73 3.58
N ILE A 518 20.93 7.89 2.57
CA ILE A 518 22.35 8.20 2.78
C ILE A 518 22.57 9.57 3.44
N TYR A 519 21.74 10.58 3.13
CA TYR A 519 21.81 11.93 3.72
C TYR A 519 20.74 12.18 4.78
N TRP A 520 20.21 11.13 5.41
CA TRP A 520 19.06 11.22 6.33
C TRP A 520 19.21 12.28 7.42
N GLU A 521 20.41 12.46 8.00
CA GLU A 521 20.65 13.45 9.06
C GLU A 521 20.25 14.88 8.64
N LYS A 522 20.45 15.25 7.37
CA LYS A 522 20.06 16.57 6.84
C LYS A 522 18.55 16.72 6.73
N PHE A 523 17.84 15.62 6.55
CA PHE A 523 16.38 15.58 6.43
C PHE A 523 15.71 15.37 7.79
N ASP A 524 16.40 14.82 8.78
CA ASP A 524 15.80 14.32 10.02
C ASP A 524 15.26 15.46 10.90
N GLU A 525 15.87 16.65 10.85
CA GLU A 525 15.35 17.83 11.58
C GLU A 525 13.95 18.24 11.12
N LYS A 526 13.59 17.98 9.85
CA LYS A 526 12.33 18.42 9.24
C LYS A 526 11.34 17.29 8.98
N TYR A 527 11.82 16.13 8.57
CA TYR A 527 10.98 15.04 8.06
C TYR A 527 11.03 13.79 8.95
N HIS A 528 11.97 13.71 9.90
CA HIS A 528 12.12 12.56 10.80
C HIS A 528 12.15 11.21 10.07
N PHE A 529 12.90 11.15 8.96
CA PHE A 529 12.99 9.94 8.12
C PHE A 529 13.61 8.75 8.85
N SER A 530 14.43 8.98 9.86
CA SER A 530 14.93 7.90 10.73
C SER A 530 13.77 7.12 11.37
N CYS A 531 12.76 7.82 11.92
CA CYS A 531 11.54 7.20 12.45
C CYS A 531 10.72 6.55 11.33
N GLN A 532 10.51 7.26 10.22
CA GLN A 532 9.64 6.79 9.15
C GLN A 532 10.15 5.50 8.49
N PHE A 533 11.42 5.46 8.08
CA PHE A 533 12.00 4.29 7.42
C PHE A 533 12.08 3.08 8.37
N THR A 534 12.31 3.34 9.65
CA THR A 534 12.25 2.31 10.69
C THR A 534 10.83 1.74 10.84
N ALA A 535 9.81 2.61 10.88
CA ALA A 535 8.41 2.20 10.94
C ALA A 535 7.97 1.40 9.71
N ASP A 536 8.40 1.84 8.52
CA ASP A 536 8.15 1.17 7.25
C ASP A 536 8.73 -0.24 7.26
N LEU A 537 10.01 -0.42 7.62
CA LEU A 537 10.65 -1.74 7.73
C LEU A 537 9.93 -2.67 8.71
N ILE A 538 9.52 -2.14 9.86
CA ILE A 538 8.78 -2.91 10.86
C ILE A 538 7.46 -3.40 10.26
N ALA A 539 6.68 -2.51 9.67
CA ALA A 539 5.36 -2.85 9.20
C ALA A 539 5.37 -3.73 7.93
N MET A 540 6.32 -3.53 7.02
CA MET A 540 6.53 -4.38 5.84
C MET A 540 6.79 -5.84 6.23
N ASN A 541 7.60 -6.06 7.25
CA ASN A 541 7.96 -7.38 7.70
C ASN A 541 6.93 -8.00 8.66
N ASN A 542 6.17 -7.19 9.41
CA ASN A 542 5.11 -7.67 10.30
C ASN A 542 3.82 -8.05 9.56
N ALA A 543 3.53 -7.45 8.41
CA ALA A 543 2.30 -7.68 7.67
C ALA A 543 2.10 -9.15 7.28
N ASP A 544 0.86 -9.66 7.40
CA ASP A 544 0.52 -10.99 6.91
C ASP A 544 0.52 -11.00 5.37
N PHE A 545 0.04 -9.92 4.75
CA PHE A 545 0.15 -9.60 3.33
C PHE A 545 0.15 -8.09 3.04
N ILE A 546 0.68 -7.71 1.88
CA ILE A 546 0.81 -6.32 1.42
C ILE A 546 0.00 -6.15 0.15
N ILE A 547 -0.80 -5.10 0.08
CA ILE A 547 -1.48 -4.68 -1.15
C ILE A 547 -0.76 -3.50 -1.77
N THR A 548 -0.49 -3.61 -3.06
CA THR A 548 -0.02 -2.51 -3.90
C THR A 548 -1.02 -2.23 -5.02
N SER A 549 -1.00 -1.01 -5.55
CA SER A 549 -1.88 -0.62 -6.65
C SER A 549 -1.35 -1.10 -8.00
N THR A 550 -0.01 -1.22 -8.12
CA THR A 550 0.73 -1.53 -9.36
C THR A 550 1.89 -2.48 -9.11
N TYR A 551 2.39 -3.07 -10.19
CA TYR A 551 3.65 -3.83 -10.18
C TYR A 551 4.85 -2.89 -9.96
N GLN A 552 4.81 -1.70 -10.55
CA GLN A 552 5.81 -0.63 -10.41
C GLN A 552 6.09 -0.29 -8.95
N GLU A 553 5.03 -0.22 -8.13
CA GLU A 553 5.17 0.04 -6.69
C GLU A 553 6.06 -1.01 -6.00
N ILE A 554 5.99 -2.28 -6.43
CA ILE A 554 6.81 -3.35 -5.86
C ILE A 554 8.21 -3.35 -6.48
N ALA A 555 8.30 -3.57 -7.80
CA ALA A 555 9.53 -3.93 -8.50
C ALA A 555 9.81 -3.05 -9.73
N GLY A 556 9.17 -1.89 -9.83
CA GLY A 556 9.51 -0.89 -10.84
C GLY A 556 9.34 -1.37 -12.27
N THR A 557 10.12 -0.78 -13.19
CA THR A 557 10.20 -1.23 -14.58
C THR A 557 11.44 -2.10 -14.79
N LYS A 558 11.70 -2.49 -16.04
CA LYS A 558 13.00 -3.08 -16.41
C LYS A 558 14.18 -2.17 -16.05
N ASN A 559 14.01 -0.86 -16.20
CA ASN A 559 15.12 0.10 -16.10
C ASN A 559 15.11 0.91 -14.80
N THR A 560 13.97 0.97 -14.10
CA THR A 560 13.80 1.74 -12.87
C THR A 560 13.46 0.84 -11.70
N VAL A 561 14.05 1.11 -10.54
CA VAL A 561 13.78 0.40 -9.29
C VAL A 561 12.35 0.67 -8.77
N GLY A 562 11.73 -0.35 -8.18
CA GLY A 562 10.41 -0.22 -7.52
C GLY A 562 10.48 0.48 -6.16
N GLN A 563 9.33 0.91 -5.64
CA GLN A 563 9.30 1.58 -4.33
C GLN A 563 9.70 0.62 -3.20
N TYR A 564 9.06 -0.55 -3.11
CA TYR A 564 9.45 -1.57 -2.14
C TYR A 564 10.84 -2.14 -2.43
N GLU A 565 11.19 -2.38 -3.70
CA GLU A 565 12.52 -2.87 -4.08
C GLU A 565 13.66 -1.95 -3.60
N SER A 566 13.43 -0.63 -3.57
CA SER A 566 14.43 0.30 -3.04
C SER A 566 14.71 0.12 -1.54
N HIS A 567 13.85 -0.62 -0.82
CA HIS A 567 14.01 -0.97 0.59
C HIS A 567 14.65 -2.36 0.78
N THR A 568 15.00 -3.07 -0.31
CA THR A 568 15.72 -4.34 -0.22
C THR A 568 17.09 -4.15 0.42
N ALA A 569 17.87 -3.17 -0.04
CA ALA A 569 19.16 -2.84 0.54
C ALA A 569 19.40 -1.33 0.54
N PHE A 570 19.70 -0.76 1.72
CA PHE A 570 20.03 0.65 1.89
C PHE A 570 20.73 0.89 3.22
N THR A 571 21.23 2.10 3.45
CA THR A 571 21.93 2.44 4.69
C THR A 571 21.55 3.83 5.18
N LEU A 572 21.48 3.98 6.50
CA LEU A 572 21.39 5.25 7.21
C LEU A 572 22.72 5.44 7.94
N PRO A 573 23.72 6.11 7.32
CA PRO A 573 25.05 6.22 7.88
C PRO A 573 25.01 6.76 9.31
N GLY A 574 25.73 6.11 10.23
CA GLY A 574 25.72 6.44 11.66
C GLY A 574 24.57 5.84 12.48
N LEU A 575 23.55 5.23 11.85
CA LEU A 575 22.38 4.69 12.56
C LEU A 575 22.23 3.16 12.46
N TYR A 576 22.06 2.62 11.25
CA TYR A 576 22.04 1.18 10.94
C TYR A 576 22.13 0.95 9.42
N ARG A 577 22.48 -0.28 9.03
CA ARG A 577 22.52 -0.74 7.65
C ARG A 577 21.44 -1.77 7.41
N VAL A 578 20.80 -1.74 6.24
CA VAL A 578 19.78 -2.71 5.83
C VAL A 578 20.35 -3.55 4.70
N VAL A 579 20.75 -4.77 5.03
CA VAL A 579 21.37 -5.72 4.09
C VAL A 579 20.29 -6.42 3.28
N HIS A 580 19.20 -6.82 3.93
CA HIS A 580 18.04 -7.40 3.29
C HIS A 580 16.77 -6.99 4.04
N GLY A 581 16.17 -5.85 3.66
CA GLY A 581 14.99 -5.26 4.30
C GLY A 581 13.66 -5.86 3.86
N ILE A 582 13.51 -6.13 2.56
CA ILE A 582 12.32 -6.73 1.95
C ILE A 582 12.69 -7.45 0.66
N ASP A 583 12.00 -8.55 0.35
CA ASP A 583 12.15 -9.30 -0.90
C ASP A 583 10.95 -9.03 -1.81
N VAL A 584 11.19 -8.52 -3.02
CA VAL A 584 10.10 -8.29 -4.01
C VAL A 584 9.43 -9.59 -4.47
N PHE A 585 10.08 -10.73 -4.28
CA PHE A 585 9.51 -12.05 -4.56
C PHE A 585 8.68 -12.60 -3.39
N ASP A 586 8.61 -11.92 -2.25
CA ASP A 586 7.87 -12.42 -1.10
C ASP A 586 6.39 -12.68 -1.47
N PRO A 587 5.86 -13.89 -1.19
CA PRO A 587 4.49 -14.23 -1.53
C PRO A 587 3.46 -13.43 -0.74
N LYS A 588 3.86 -12.51 0.15
CA LYS A 588 2.95 -11.57 0.82
C LYS A 588 2.50 -10.42 -0.10
N PHE A 589 3.23 -10.11 -1.18
CA PHE A 589 2.86 -9.05 -2.11
C PHE A 589 1.70 -9.44 -3.05
N ASN A 590 0.66 -8.61 -3.08
CA ASN A 590 -0.49 -8.78 -3.97
C ASN A 590 -0.89 -7.45 -4.62
N ILE A 591 -0.97 -7.44 -5.95
CA ILE A 591 -1.46 -6.28 -6.69
C ILE A 591 -2.98 -6.32 -6.70
N VAL A 592 -3.60 -5.33 -6.06
CA VAL A 592 -5.06 -5.14 -6.07
C VAL A 592 -5.32 -3.69 -6.41
N SER A 593 -5.48 -3.42 -7.71
CA SER A 593 -5.62 -2.06 -8.20
C SER A 593 -6.98 -1.45 -7.80
N PRO A 594 -7.01 -0.19 -7.33
CA PRO A 594 -8.25 0.50 -6.99
C PRO A 594 -9.03 0.91 -8.26
N GLY A 595 -10.25 1.38 -8.06
CA GLY A 595 -11.09 1.92 -9.13
C GLY A 595 -11.56 3.34 -8.88
N ALA A 596 -12.48 3.81 -9.72
CA ALA A 596 -13.24 5.04 -9.51
C ALA A 596 -14.65 4.71 -8.98
N ASP A 597 -15.22 5.60 -8.17
CA ASP A 597 -16.62 5.47 -7.71
C ASP A 597 -17.57 5.61 -8.91
N MET A 598 -18.19 4.50 -9.30
CA MET A 598 -19.08 4.43 -10.48
C MET A 598 -20.39 5.22 -10.33
N SER A 599 -20.71 5.70 -9.13
CA SER A 599 -21.83 6.63 -8.93
C SER A 599 -21.46 8.07 -9.31
N ILE A 600 -20.17 8.41 -9.24
CA ILE A 600 -19.63 9.74 -9.55
C ILE A 600 -19.08 9.76 -10.99
N TYR A 601 -18.28 8.77 -11.34
CA TYR A 601 -17.60 8.63 -12.62
C TYR A 601 -18.24 7.49 -13.40
N PHE A 602 -18.86 7.81 -14.53
CA PHE A 602 -19.55 6.84 -15.38
C PHE A 602 -19.51 7.32 -16.83
N PRO A 603 -19.74 6.45 -17.82
CA PRO A 603 -19.60 6.80 -19.23
C PRO A 603 -20.43 8.02 -19.63
N TYR A 604 -19.82 8.94 -20.39
CA TYR A 604 -20.49 10.15 -20.91
C TYR A 604 -21.72 9.84 -21.79
N SER A 605 -21.79 8.62 -22.34
CA SER A 605 -22.87 8.08 -23.17
C SER A 605 -24.14 7.74 -22.39
N GLU A 606 -24.07 7.59 -21.06
CA GLU A 606 -25.24 7.32 -20.20
C GLU A 606 -26.07 8.58 -19.95
N LYS A 607 -26.74 9.09 -20.98
CA LYS A 607 -27.48 10.38 -20.96
C LYS A 607 -28.51 10.50 -19.83
N LYS A 608 -29.11 9.39 -19.38
CA LYS A 608 -30.10 9.38 -18.28
C LYS A 608 -29.51 9.68 -16.89
N LYS A 609 -28.21 9.42 -16.68
CA LYS A 609 -27.52 9.66 -15.40
C LYS A 609 -26.83 11.04 -15.34
N ARG A 610 -26.76 11.76 -16.46
CA ARG A 610 -26.04 13.04 -16.56
C ARG A 610 -26.62 14.08 -15.62
N LEU A 611 -25.74 14.83 -14.96
CA LEU A 611 -26.11 15.87 -14.01
C LEU A 611 -26.30 17.21 -14.75
N THR A 612 -27.29 17.29 -15.63
CA THR A 612 -27.52 18.46 -16.51
C THR A 612 -27.77 19.76 -15.76
N ALA A 613 -28.28 19.70 -14.52
CA ALA A 613 -28.43 20.86 -13.65
C ALA A 613 -27.10 21.56 -13.30
N LEU A 614 -25.96 20.88 -13.49
CA LEU A 614 -24.63 21.46 -13.28
C LEU A 614 -24.05 22.11 -14.55
N HIS A 615 -24.68 21.95 -15.71
CA HIS A 615 -24.13 22.40 -17.00
C HIS A 615 -23.92 23.91 -17.04
N ASP A 616 -24.88 24.71 -16.58
CA ASP A 616 -24.72 26.17 -16.50
C ASP A 616 -23.49 26.57 -15.67
N SER A 617 -23.24 25.88 -14.55
CA SER A 617 -22.09 26.14 -13.70
C SER A 617 -20.76 25.74 -14.34
N ILE A 618 -20.77 24.64 -15.12
CA ILE A 618 -19.60 24.14 -15.85
C ILE A 618 -19.30 25.04 -17.05
N GLU A 619 -20.33 25.46 -17.78
CA GLU A 619 -20.19 26.40 -18.89
C GLU A 619 -19.64 27.74 -18.43
N LYS A 620 -20.11 28.25 -17.28
CA LYS A 620 -19.52 29.44 -16.65
C LYS A 620 -18.04 29.21 -16.31
N LEU A 621 -17.73 28.09 -15.66
CA LEU A 621 -16.36 27.74 -15.30
C LEU A 621 -15.41 27.68 -16.52
N LEU A 622 -15.88 27.14 -17.64
CA LEU A 622 -15.09 26.94 -18.86
C LEU A 622 -15.02 28.19 -19.77
N TYR A 623 -16.13 28.91 -19.92
CA TYR A 623 -16.33 29.88 -21.01
C TYR A 623 -16.66 31.30 -20.57
N ASP A 624 -16.81 31.57 -19.27
CA ASP A 624 -17.05 32.94 -18.78
C ASP A 624 -15.81 33.81 -19.03
N PRO A 625 -15.91 34.96 -19.74
CA PRO A 625 -14.76 35.84 -19.98
C PRO A 625 -14.20 36.48 -18.71
N GLU A 626 -14.96 36.53 -17.61
CA GLU A 626 -14.53 37.11 -16.34
C GLU A 626 -13.26 36.43 -15.82
N GLN A 627 -12.31 37.25 -15.36
CA GLN A 627 -11.06 36.82 -14.73
C GLN A 627 -11.20 37.00 -13.23
N ASN A 628 -11.10 35.92 -12.46
CA ASN A 628 -11.27 35.95 -11.02
C ASN A 628 -10.40 34.88 -10.33
N ASP A 629 -10.61 34.70 -9.03
CA ASP A 629 -9.85 33.74 -8.22
C ASP A 629 -10.21 32.26 -8.48
N GLU A 630 -11.29 31.99 -9.21
CA GLU A 630 -11.71 30.63 -9.59
C GLU A 630 -11.19 30.24 -10.98
N HIS A 631 -11.06 31.20 -11.90
CA HIS A 631 -10.60 30.94 -13.26
C HIS A 631 -9.98 32.17 -13.96
N ILE A 632 -8.92 31.93 -14.72
CA ILE A 632 -8.30 32.90 -15.62
C ILE A 632 -8.04 32.31 -17.02
N GLY A 633 -7.77 33.17 -18.00
CA GLY A 633 -7.78 32.83 -19.42
C GLY A 633 -9.21 32.83 -19.99
N MET A 634 -9.35 32.61 -21.29
CA MET A 634 -10.66 32.53 -21.96
C MET A 634 -10.55 31.64 -23.19
N LEU A 635 -11.67 31.02 -23.58
CA LEU A 635 -11.77 30.20 -24.79
C LEU A 635 -12.66 30.92 -25.82
N ASN A 636 -12.07 31.34 -26.93
CA ASN A 636 -12.78 32.09 -27.98
C ASN A 636 -13.65 31.17 -28.84
N ASP A 637 -13.15 29.98 -29.17
CA ASP A 637 -13.83 29.02 -30.03
C ASP A 637 -14.36 27.84 -29.20
N ARG A 638 -15.66 27.86 -28.92
CA ARG A 638 -16.33 26.78 -28.16
C ARG A 638 -16.51 25.49 -28.97
N SER A 639 -16.33 25.53 -30.29
CA SER A 639 -16.49 24.35 -31.15
C SER A 639 -15.28 23.42 -31.14
N LYS A 640 -14.12 23.93 -30.71
CA LYS A 640 -12.89 23.15 -30.60
C LYS A 640 -12.99 22.11 -29.47
N PRO A 641 -12.45 20.90 -29.68
CA PRO A 641 -12.23 19.95 -28.60
C PRO A 641 -11.33 20.53 -27.51
N ILE A 642 -11.44 19.97 -26.31
CA ILE A 642 -10.67 20.40 -25.14
C ILE A 642 -9.64 19.34 -24.76
N ILE A 643 -8.36 19.73 -24.68
CA ILE A 643 -7.38 19.03 -23.86
C ILE A 643 -7.65 19.42 -22.40
N PHE A 644 -7.93 18.43 -21.57
CA PHE A 644 -8.23 18.63 -20.16
C PHE A 644 -7.17 17.98 -19.27
N SER A 645 -6.71 18.70 -18.25
CA SER A 645 -5.88 18.13 -17.19
C SER A 645 -6.36 18.62 -15.83
N MET A 646 -6.33 17.74 -14.83
CA MET A 646 -6.70 18.06 -13.45
C MET A 646 -5.73 17.38 -12.50
N ALA A 647 -5.00 18.18 -11.70
CA ALA A 647 -4.07 17.69 -10.71
C ALA A 647 -3.78 18.76 -9.65
N ARG A 648 -3.00 18.40 -8.62
CA ARG A 648 -2.35 19.42 -7.79
C ARG A 648 -1.30 20.16 -8.61
N LEU A 649 -1.00 21.39 -8.23
CA LEU A 649 0.03 22.20 -8.88
C LEU A 649 1.34 22.04 -8.10
N ASP A 650 2.14 21.05 -8.49
CA ASP A 650 3.48 20.79 -7.96
C ASP A 650 4.43 20.41 -9.10
N ARG A 651 5.74 20.46 -8.84
CA ARG A 651 6.78 20.24 -9.88
C ARG A 651 6.67 18.86 -10.50
N VAL A 652 6.30 17.85 -9.72
CA VAL A 652 6.22 16.45 -10.18
C VAL A 652 5.03 16.28 -11.13
N LYS A 653 3.88 16.89 -10.82
CA LYS A 653 2.68 16.86 -11.68
C LYS A 653 2.87 17.56 -13.02
N ASN A 654 3.82 18.49 -13.13
CA ASN A 654 4.28 19.08 -14.40
C ASN A 654 3.15 19.67 -15.27
N ILE A 655 2.15 20.30 -14.63
CA ILE A 655 1.06 20.97 -15.34
C ILE A 655 1.60 22.15 -16.16
N THR A 656 2.57 22.88 -15.64
CA THR A 656 3.23 23.97 -16.38
C THR A 656 3.97 23.47 -17.62
N GLY A 657 4.54 22.25 -17.58
CA GLY A 657 5.16 21.61 -18.76
C GLY A 657 4.16 21.29 -19.86
N LEU A 658 2.95 20.83 -19.50
CA LEU A 658 1.86 20.64 -20.48
C LEU A 658 1.44 21.96 -21.14
N VAL A 659 1.35 23.04 -20.35
CA VAL A 659 1.03 24.35 -20.91
C VAL A 659 2.14 24.83 -21.85
N GLU A 660 3.40 24.69 -21.46
CA GLU A 660 4.53 25.08 -22.29
C GLU A 660 4.57 24.29 -23.61
N LEU A 661 4.35 22.97 -23.55
CA LEU A 661 4.22 22.09 -24.71
C LEU A 661 3.12 22.58 -25.66
N TYR A 662 1.93 22.83 -25.12
CA TYR A 662 0.79 23.33 -25.92
C TYR A 662 1.10 24.70 -26.53
N ALA A 663 1.72 25.59 -25.75
CA ALA A 663 2.06 26.93 -26.16
C ALA A 663 3.04 26.99 -27.34
N LYS A 664 4.00 26.05 -27.37
CA LYS A 664 5.03 25.92 -28.41
C LYS A 664 4.53 25.27 -29.72
N ASN A 665 3.40 24.57 -29.69
CA ASN A 665 2.90 23.82 -30.85
C ASN A 665 1.69 24.52 -31.51
N ASP A 666 1.96 25.31 -32.54
CA ASP A 666 0.92 26.07 -33.25
C ASP A 666 -0.18 25.18 -33.85
N LYS A 667 0.18 24.01 -34.40
CA LYS A 667 -0.79 23.06 -34.95
C LYS A 667 -1.75 22.55 -33.88
N LEU A 668 -1.25 22.26 -32.69
CA LEU A 668 -2.09 21.81 -31.58
C LEU A 668 -3.05 22.93 -31.14
N ARG A 669 -2.56 24.17 -31.05
CA ARG A 669 -3.37 25.36 -30.73
C ARG A 669 -4.46 25.65 -31.76
N GLU A 670 -4.18 25.41 -33.03
CA GLU A 670 -5.16 25.52 -34.11
C GLU A 670 -6.28 24.50 -33.98
N LEU A 671 -5.98 23.27 -33.56
CA LEU A 671 -6.94 22.17 -33.48
C LEU A 671 -7.82 22.20 -32.23
N VAL A 672 -7.25 22.53 -31.07
CA VAL A 672 -7.91 22.31 -29.77
C VAL A 672 -7.67 23.44 -28.77
N ASN A 673 -8.55 23.54 -27.78
CA ASN A 673 -8.39 24.40 -26.60
C ASN A 673 -7.67 23.64 -25.47
N LEU A 674 -6.99 24.35 -24.58
CA LEU A 674 -6.39 23.77 -23.37
C LEU A 674 -7.10 24.26 -22.10
N VAL A 675 -7.52 23.33 -21.26
CA VAL A 675 -8.13 23.59 -19.94
C VAL A 675 -7.35 22.84 -18.87
N VAL A 676 -6.82 23.56 -17.89
CA VAL A 676 -6.12 22.97 -16.74
C VAL A 676 -6.82 23.35 -15.44
N VAL A 677 -7.05 22.36 -14.59
CA VAL A 677 -7.55 22.54 -13.21
C VAL A 677 -6.41 22.21 -12.26
N ALA A 678 -5.77 23.23 -11.69
CA ALA A 678 -4.62 23.03 -10.82
C ALA A 678 -4.39 24.19 -9.85
N GLY A 679 -4.15 23.85 -8.58
CA GLY A 679 -3.69 24.78 -7.54
C GLY A 679 -4.54 26.04 -7.32
N TYR A 680 -3.96 27.01 -6.64
CA TYR A 680 -4.48 28.38 -6.56
C TYR A 680 -3.96 29.25 -7.71
N ILE A 681 -4.70 30.31 -8.06
CA ILE A 681 -4.27 31.26 -9.10
C ILE A 681 -3.34 32.34 -8.53
N ASP A 682 -3.52 32.71 -7.26
CA ASP A 682 -2.72 33.73 -6.56
C ASP A 682 -1.70 33.09 -5.61
N VAL A 683 -0.42 33.46 -5.77
CA VAL A 683 0.69 33.06 -4.89
C VAL A 683 0.41 33.33 -3.41
N LYS A 684 -0.35 34.39 -3.09
CA LYS A 684 -0.66 34.78 -1.70
C LYS A 684 -1.57 33.78 -0.98
N LYS A 685 -2.27 32.93 -1.73
CA LYS A 685 -3.17 31.91 -1.17
C LYS A 685 -2.45 30.60 -0.86
N SER A 686 -1.30 30.36 -1.46
CA SER A 686 -0.49 29.19 -1.17
C SER A 686 0.54 29.49 -0.07
N LYS A 687 0.81 28.47 0.74
CA LYS A 687 1.94 28.44 1.69
C LYS A 687 3.01 27.44 1.25
N ASP A 688 2.75 26.69 0.19
CA ASP A 688 3.66 25.71 -0.35
C ASP A 688 4.61 26.37 -1.36
N ARG A 689 5.91 26.20 -1.16
CA ARG A 689 6.93 26.84 -2.00
C ARG A 689 6.93 26.30 -3.42
N GLU A 690 6.65 25.00 -3.59
CA GLU A 690 6.57 24.40 -4.92
C GLU A 690 5.37 24.93 -5.69
N GLU A 691 4.19 24.95 -5.07
CA GLU A 691 2.99 25.52 -5.68
C GLU A 691 3.19 27.00 -6.02
N ILE A 692 3.78 27.81 -5.14
CA ILE A 692 4.09 29.23 -5.42
C ILE A 692 4.97 29.36 -6.67
N SER A 693 6.05 28.60 -6.77
CA SER A 693 6.94 28.64 -7.94
C SER A 693 6.22 28.21 -9.23
N GLU A 694 5.35 27.21 -9.16
CA GLU A 694 4.59 26.75 -10.33
C GLU A 694 3.50 27.75 -10.73
N ILE A 695 2.89 28.47 -9.77
CA ILE A 695 1.96 29.59 -10.04
C ILE A 695 2.67 30.70 -10.81
N GLU A 696 3.86 31.13 -10.35
CA GLU A 696 4.65 32.17 -11.02
C GLU A 696 4.98 31.76 -12.46
N LYS A 697 5.47 30.53 -12.64
CA LYS A 697 5.76 29.95 -13.96
C LYS A 697 4.52 29.89 -14.85
N MET A 698 3.36 29.55 -14.30
CA MET A 698 2.08 29.50 -15.02
C MET A 698 1.71 30.88 -15.56
N HIS A 699 1.79 31.93 -14.74
CA HIS A 699 1.54 33.32 -15.17
C HIS A 699 2.53 33.77 -16.25
N ASP A 700 3.81 33.44 -16.11
CA ASP A 700 4.84 33.76 -17.10
C ASP A 700 4.55 33.08 -18.45
N LEU A 701 4.16 31.81 -18.46
CA LEU A 701 3.81 31.09 -19.69
C LEU A 701 2.61 31.72 -20.40
N ILE A 702 1.55 32.09 -19.67
CA ILE A 702 0.36 32.73 -20.24
C ILE A 702 0.74 34.04 -20.94
N LYS A 703 1.58 34.85 -20.28
CA LYS A 703 2.03 36.14 -20.77
C LYS A 703 2.97 36.00 -21.97
N ASN A 704 3.99 35.15 -21.86
CA ASN A 704 5.05 35.03 -22.86
C ASN A 704 4.54 34.43 -24.18
N TYR A 705 3.60 33.48 -24.12
CA TYR A 705 3.06 32.81 -25.31
C TYR A 705 1.71 33.35 -25.79
N SER A 706 1.19 34.41 -25.14
CA SER A 706 -0.09 35.03 -25.47
C SER A 706 -1.22 34.01 -25.60
N LEU A 707 -1.44 33.22 -24.54
CA LEU A 707 -2.39 32.09 -24.55
C LEU A 707 -3.87 32.49 -24.44
N HIS A 708 -4.15 33.80 -24.35
CA HIS A 708 -5.52 34.31 -24.28
C HIS A 708 -6.34 33.88 -25.50
N GLY A 709 -7.56 33.38 -25.25
CA GLY A 709 -8.49 32.91 -26.28
C GLY A 709 -8.41 31.42 -26.60
N GLN A 710 -7.39 30.71 -26.10
CA GLN A 710 -7.16 29.28 -26.38
C GLN A 710 -6.91 28.46 -25.10
N PHE A 711 -6.65 29.15 -23.98
CA PHE A 711 -6.29 28.56 -22.71
C PHE A 711 -7.21 29.01 -21.58
N ARG A 712 -7.55 28.07 -20.69
CA ARG A 712 -8.32 28.31 -19.46
C ARG A 712 -7.62 27.61 -18.28
N TRP A 713 -7.27 28.38 -17.27
CA TRP A 713 -6.78 27.86 -15.99
C TRP A 713 -7.86 28.03 -14.92
N ILE A 714 -8.25 26.93 -14.29
CA ILE A 714 -9.26 26.84 -13.25
C ILE A 714 -8.58 26.45 -11.94
N ALA A 715 -8.96 27.08 -10.84
CA ALA A 715 -8.50 26.74 -9.51
C ALA A 715 -8.96 25.34 -9.07
N ALA A 716 -8.26 24.73 -8.12
CA ALA A 716 -8.53 23.38 -7.64
C ALA A 716 -10.01 23.14 -7.28
N GLN A 717 -10.56 22.02 -7.75
CA GLN A 717 -11.98 21.67 -7.60
C GLN A 717 -12.18 20.60 -6.53
N THR A 718 -12.98 20.91 -5.50
CA THR A 718 -13.21 20.01 -4.35
C THR A 718 -14.49 19.18 -4.46
N ASN A 719 -15.43 19.54 -5.34
CA ASN A 719 -16.70 18.83 -5.50
C ASN A 719 -16.59 17.68 -6.51
N ARG A 720 -16.49 16.45 -6.01
CA ARG A 720 -16.33 15.24 -6.83
C ARG A 720 -17.49 15.01 -7.81
N ALA A 721 -18.73 15.33 -7.45
CA ALA A 721 -19.88 15.17 -8.33
C ALA A 721 -19.81 16.13 -9.54
N ARG A 722 -19.43 17.38 -9.30
CA ARG A 722 -19.16 18.35 -10.38
C ARG A 722 -17.97 17.92 -11.23
N ASN A 723 -16.91 17.41 -10.62
CA ASN A 723 -15.73 16.91 -11.33
C ASN A 723 -16.09 15.74 -12.27
N GLY A 724 -16.89 14.78 -11.80
CA GLY A 724 -17.39 13.69 -12.64
C GLY A 724 -18.19 14.19 -13.85
N GLU A 725 -19.05 15.20 -13.67
CA GLU A 725 -19.79 15.81 -14.78
C GLU A 725 -18.88 16.62 -15.69
N LEU A 726 -17.85 17.29 -15.16
CA LEU A 726 -16.85 18.01 -15.95
C LEU A 726 -16.11 17.05 -16.91
N TYR A 727 -15.61 15.91 -16.44
CA TYR A 727 -14.98 14.90 -17.33
C TYR A 727 -15.92 14.48 -18.47
N ARG A 728 -17.20 14.23 -18.16
CA ARG A 728 -18.21 13.85 -19.17
C ARG A 728 -18.54 15.00 -20.13
N TYR A 729 -18.53 16.24 -19.64
CA TYR A 729 -18.72 17.44 -20.46
C TYR A 729 -17.56 17.60 -21.45
N ILE A 730 -16.31 17.40 -21.00
CA ILE A 730 -15.14 17.39 -21.89
C ILE A 730 -15.27 16.28 -22.95
N ALA A 731 -15.74 15.09 -22.56
CA ALA A 731 -15.97 14.01 -23.52
C ALA A 731 -17.04 14.35 -24.58
N ASP A 732 -18.06 15.14 -24.25
CA ASP A 732 -19.03 15.64 -25.24
C ASP A 732 -18.38 16.56 -26.29
N THR A 733 -17.31 17.29 -25.93
CA THR A 733 -16.53 18.13 -26.87
C THR A 733 -15.58 17.33 -27.77
N ARG A 734 -15.54 15.99 -27.66
CA ARG A 734 -14.51 15.14 -28.29
C ARG A 734 -13.09 15.49 -27.84
N GLY A 735 -12.97 15.99 -26.61
CA GLY A 735 -11.71 16.29 -25.97
C GLY A 735 -10.92 15.05 -25.54
N VAL A 736 -9.81 15.28 -24.84
CA VAL A 736 -8.96 14.22 -24.27
C VAL A 736 -8.51 14.63 -22.87
N PHE A 737 -8.15 13.65 -22.04
CA PHE A 737 -7.46 13.89 -20.78
C PHE A 737 -5.95 13.77 -20.96
N VAL A 738 -5.17 14.67 -20.37
CA VAL A 738 -3.71 14.60 -20.37
C VAL A 738 -3.18 14.63 -18.94
N GLN A 739 -2.35 13.65 -18.61
CA GLN A 739 -1.63 13.54 -17.35
C GLN A 739 -0.11 13.63 -17.64
N PRO A 740 0.53 14.79 -17.43
CA PRO A 740 1.89 15.07 -17.93
C PRO A 740 2.99 14.92 -16.87
N ALA A 741 2.74 14.24 -15.73
CA ALA A 741 3.68 14.21 -14.62
C ALA A 741 5.01 13.55 -15.00
N PHE A 742 6.11 14.06 -14.46
CA PHE A 742 7.42 13.41 -14.56
C PHE A 742 7.39 11.99 -13.99
N TYR A 743 6.59 11.78 -12.94
CA TYR A 743 6.30 10.47 -12.38
C TYR A 743 4.90 10.48 -11.74
N GLU A 744 4.13 9.42 -11.95
CA GLU A 744 2.82 9.24 -11.32
C GLU A 744 2.74 7.86 -10.67
N ALA A 745 2.61 7.78 -9.34
CA ALA A 745 2.65 6.50 -8.62
C ALA A 745 1.51 5.54 -9.04
N PHE A 746 0.31 6.08 -9.24
CA PHE A 746 -0.84 5.33 -9.75
C PHE A 746 -1.60 6.12 -10.82
N GLY A 747 -2.16 7.28 -10.45
CA GLY A 747 -2.94 8.12 -11.36
C GLY A 747 -4.45 7.86 -11.29
N LEU A 748 -5.09 8.11 -10.13
CA LEU A 748 -6.55 8.01 -10.01
C LEU A 748 -7.28 8.87 -11.06
N THR A 749 -6.74 10.02 -11.44
CA THR A 749 -7.34 10.88 -12.48
C THR A 749 -7.35 10.22 -13.87
N VAL A 750 -6.37 9.36 -14.16
CA VAL A 750 -6.36 8.53 -15.38
C VAL A 750 -7.52 7.54 -15.35
N VAL A 751 -7.72 6.86 -14.22
CA VAL A 751 -8.84 5.93 -14.00
C VAL A 751 -10.18 6.67 -14.10
N GLU A 752 -10.32 7.83 -13.46
CA GLU A 752 -11.54 8.66 -13.50
C GLU A 752 -11.89 9.10 -14.93
N ALA A 753 -10.89 9.60 -15.70
CA ALA A 753 -11.06 10.01 -17.08
C ALA A 753 -11.50 8.84 -17.98
N MET A 754 -10.79 7.71 -17.90
CA MET A 754 -11.12 6.51 -18.66
C MET A 754 -12.50 5.96 -18.28
N THR A 755 -12.88 6.00 -16.99
CA THR A 755 -14.22 5.59 -16.52
C THR A 755 -15.32 6.46 -17.10
N CYS A 756 -15.05 7.75 -17.35
CA CYS A 756 -15.99 8.66 -18.00
C CYS A 756 -16.04 8.48 -19.53
N GLY A 757 -15.18 7.63 -20.10
CA GLY A 757 -15.03 7.43 -21.54
C GLY A 757 -14.26 8.56 -22.23
N LEU A 758 -13.39 9.27 -21.51
CA LEU A 758 -12.52 10.30 -22.08
C LEU A 758 -11.20 9.65 -22.51
N PRO A 759 -10.80 9.68 -23.80
CA PRO A 759 -9.49 9.20 -24.23
C PRO A 759 -8.37 9.89 -23.47
N THR A 760 -7.39 9.12 -23.01
CA THR A 760 -6.36 9.60 -22.08
C THR A 760 -4.95 9.45 -22.64
N PHE A 761 -4.16 10.50 -22.48
CA PHE A 761 -2.71 10.53 -22.67
C PHE A 761 -2.06 10.65 -21.29
N ALA A 762 -1.28 9.68 -20.87
CA ALA A 762 -0.66 9.70 -19.55
C ALA A 762 0.84 9.40 -19.61
N THR A 763 1.57 9.82 -18.58
CA THR A 763 3.01 9.59 -18.50
C THR A 763 3.37 8.11 -18.60
N CYS A 764 4.44 7.78 -19.31
CA CYS A 764 5.01 6.43 -19.31
C CYS A 764 5.81 6.09 -18.03
N HIS A 765 5.97 7.06 -17.11
CA HIS A 765 6.76 6.89 -15.90
C HIS A 765 5.86 6.71 -14.67
N GLY A 766 5.73 5.46 -14.22
CA GLY A 766 4.95 5.10 -13.03
C GLY A 766 3.72 4.24 -13.33
N GLY A 767 2.70 4.34 -12.48
CA GLY A 767 1.49 3.53 -12.55
C GLY A 767 0.66 3.66 -13.84
N PRO A 768 0.54 4.84 -14.49
CA PRO A 768 -0.24 4.95 -15.73
C PRO A 768 0.28 4.06 -16.86
N ALA A 769 1.57 3.71 -16.86
CA ALA A 769 2.18 2.78 -17.82
C ALA A 769 1.60 1.36 -17.75
N GLU A 770 1.03 0.97 -16.60
CA GLU A 770 0.31 -0.30 -16.42
C GLU A 770 -1.20 -0.15 -16.67
N ILE A 771 -1.75 1.04 -16.43
CA ILE A 771 -3.18 1.31 -16.60
C ILE A 771 -3.55 1.30 -18.09
N ILE A 772 -2.77 2.01 -18.90
CA ILE A 772 -3.02 2.22 -20.32
C ILE A 772 -2.31 1.16 -21.17
N GLU A 773 -3.02 0.65 -22.17
CA GLU A 773 -2.45 -0.10 -23.28
C GLU A 773 -2.33 0.86 -24.48
N HIS A 774 -1.10 1.23 -24.81
CA HIS A 774 -0.80 2.26 -25.81
C HIS A 774 -1.48 1.96 -27.16
N GLY A 775 -2.27 2.91 -27.67
CA GLY A 775 -3.01 2.80 -28.92
C GLY A 775 -4.30 1.95 -28.86
N ILE A 776 -4.60 1.35 -27.70
CA ILE A 776 -5.80 0.52 -27.49
C ILE A 776 -6.77 1.20 -26.53
N SER A 777 -6.33 1.46 -25.29
CA SER A 777 -7.15 2.06 -24.24
C SER A 777 -6.76 3.50 -23.88
N GLY A 778 -5.72 4.01 -24.53
CA GLY A 778 -5.18 5.35 -24.36
C GLY A 778 -3.79 5.46 -24.98
N PHE A 779 -3.04 6.50 -24.62
CA PHE A 779 -1.68 6.71 -25.12
C PHE A 779 -0.71 7.02 -23.98
N HIS A 780 0.54 6.60 -24.18
CA HIS A 780 1.65 6.98 -23.32
C HIS A 780 2.36 8.19 -23.90
N ILE A 781 2.70 9.15 -23.04
CA ILE A 781 3.53 10.30 -23.37
C ILE A 781 4.76 10.32 -22.47
N ASP A 782 5.90 10.75 -23.01
CA ASP A 782 7.11 10.96 -22.21
C ASP A 782 7.24 12.45 -21.86
N PRO A 783 7.13 12.83 -20.57
CA PRO A 783 7.24 14.23 -20.15
C PRO A 783 8.61 14.86 -20.41
N TYR A 784 9.65 14.05 -20.65
CA TYR A 784 10.98 14.53 -21.02
C TYR A 784 11.12 14.81 -22.52
N HIS A 785 10.15 14.40 -23.34
CA HIS A 785 10.13 14.60 -24.79
C HIS A 785 8.83 15.31 -25.24
N PRO A 786 8.63 16.58 -24.82
CA PRO A 786 7.36 17.29 -25.02
C PRO A 786 6.96 17.45 -26.49
N ASP A 787 7.91 17.60 -27.41
CA ASP A 787 7.62 17.75 -28.84
C ASP A 787 7.02 16.47 -29.44
N GLN A 788 7.45 15.29 -28.97
CA GLN A 788 6.89 14.00 -29.38
C GLN A 788 5.48 13.82 -28.82
N ALA A 789 5.27 14.18 -27.55
CA ALA A 789 3.94 14.15 -26.94
C ALA A 789 2.96 15.11 -27.65
N ALA A 790 3.41 16.31 -28.04
CA ALA A 790 2.62 17.25 -28.82
C ALA A 790 2.24 16.69 -30.19
N SER A 791 3.22 16.11 -30.89
CA SER A 791 3.01 15.52 -32.22
C SER A 791 1.99 14.37 -32.16
N LEU A 792 2.10 13.49 -31.16
CA LEU A 792 1.15 12.40 -30.94
C LEU A 792 -0.29 12.92 -30.71
N MET A 793 -0.46 14.00 -29.95
CA MET A 793 -1.77 14.62 -29.75
C MET A 793 -2.30 15.27 -31.03
N VAL A 794 -1.45 15.95 -31.80
CA VAL A 794 -1.81 16.51 -33.12
C VAL A 794 -2.32 15.40 -34.04
N ASP A 795 -1.57 14.29 -34.16
CA ASP A 795 -1.93 13.16 -35.01
C ASP A 795 -3.27 12.55 -34.58
N PHE A 796 -3.50 12.37 -33.27
CA PHE A 796 -4.76 11.86 -32.74
C PHE A 796 -5.96 12.75 -33.10
N PHE A 797 -5.83 14.07 -32.93
CA PHE A 797 -6.91 15.01 -33.25
C PHE A 797 -7.15 15.12 -34.76
N GLN A 798 -6.11 15.04 -35.58
CA GLN A 798 -6.24 15.00 -37.04
C GLN A 798 -6.97 13.73 -37.50
N GLN A 799 -6.54 12.56 -37.04
CA GLN A 799 -7.21 11.29 -37.34
C GLN A 799 -8.66 11.29 -36.85
N SER A 800 -8.94 11.84 -35.67
CA SER A 800 -10.30 11.94 -35.13
C SER A 800 -11.19 12.91 -35.91
N LYS A 801 -10.60 13.92 -36.57
CA LYS A 801 -11.31 14.85 -37.45
C LYS A 801 -11.65 14.22 -38.79
N GLU A 802 -10.75 13.39 -39.33
CA GLU A 802 -10.95 12.63 -40.56
C GLU A 802 -11.92 11.46 -40.37
N ASP A 803 -11.78 10.73 -39.26
CA ASP A 803 -12.63 9.62 -38.86
C ASP A 803 -13.09 9.78 -37.38
N PRO A 804 -14.30 10.32 -37.15
CA PRO A 804 -14.87 10.45 -35.81
C PRO A 804 -14.98 9.12 -35.03
N SER A 805 -14.94 7.97 -35.72
CA SER A 805 -14.97 6.66 -35.07
C SER A 805 -13.66 6.35 -34.33
N HIS A 806 -12.54 6.98 -34.73
CA HIS A 806 -11.23 6.81 -34.08
C HIS A 806 -11.28 7.21 -32.61
N TRP A 807 -11.81 8.40 -32.30
CA TRP A 807 -11.98 8.87 -30.92
C TRP A 807 -12.83 7.90 -30.09
N LYS A 808 -13.92 7.41 -30.69
CA LYS A 808 -14.82 6.47 -30.03
C LYS A 808 -14.16 5.13 -29.75
N LYS A 809 -13.33 4.62 -30.66
CA LYS A 809 -12.59 3.37 -30.48
C LYS A 809 -11.67 3.43 -29.25
N ILE A 810 -10.93 4.52 -29.08
CA ILE A 810 -10.06 4.71 -27.91
C ILE A 810 -10.89 4.90 -26.63
N SER A 811 -12.00 5.65 -26.71
CA SER A 811 -12.95 5.81 -25.59
C SER A 811 -13.52 4.47 -25.11
N ASP A 812 -14.00 3.64 -26.03
CA ASP A 812 -14.56 2.32 -25.73
C ASP A 812 -13.48 1.35 -25.21
N GLY A 813 -12.26 1.40 -25.76
CA GLY A 813 -11.11 0.66 -25.26
C GLY A 813 -10.70 1.06 -23.83
N GLY A 814 -10.75 2.36 -23.52
CA GLY A 814 -10.55 2.88 -22.17
C GLY A 814 -11.59 2.36 -21.18
N LEU A 815 -12.87 2.40 -21.55
CA LEU A 815 -13.97 1.86 -20.73
C LEU A 815 -13.81 0.36 -20.46
N GLN A 816 -13.52 -0.42 -21.51
CA GLN A 816 -13.31 -1.86 -21.38
C GLN A 816 -12.16 -2.17 -20.41
N ARG A 817 -11.02 -1.49 -20.56
CA ARG A 817 -9.85 -1.64 -19.68
C ARG A 817 -10.20 -1.40 -18.21
N ILE A 818 -11.00 -0.37 -17.92
CA ILE A 818 -11.44 -0.06 -16.55
C ILE A 818 -12.33 -1.18 -16.00
N TYR A 819 -13.34 -1.62 -16.74
CA TYR A 819 -14.27 -2.65 -16.25
C TYR A 819 -13.59 -3.99 -15.97
N GLU A 820 -12.53 -4.33 -16.72
CA GLU A 820 -11.79 -5.58 -16.56
C GLU A 820 -10.80 -5.56 -15.39
N ARG A 821 -10.28 -4.39 -14.99
CA ARG A 821 -9.10 -4.30 -14.11
C ARG A 821 -9.23 -3.34 -12.93
N TYR A 822 -9.89 -2.20 -13.10
CA TYR A 822 -9.81 -1.05 -12.19
C TYR A 822 -11.18 -0.70 -11.62
N THR A 823 -11.81 -1.63 -10.91
CA THR A 823 -13.10 -1.42 -10.25
C THR A 823 -13.04 -1.78 -8.78
N TRP A 824 -13.76 -1.02 -7.95
CA TRP A 824 -13.85 -1.30 -6.52
C TRP A 824 -14.53 -2.64 -6.20
N LYS A 825 -15.35 -3.17 -7.11
CA LYS A 825 -15.95 -4.51 -6.97
C LYS A 825 -14.88 -5.60 -7.02
N ILE A 826 -14.03 -5.58 -8.05
CA ILE A 826 -12.92 -6.54 -8.19
C ILE A 826 -11.96 -6.38 -7.01
N TYR A 827 -11.71 -5.14 -6.58
CA TYR A 827 -10.89 -4.84 -5.41
C TYR A 827 -11.42 -5.51 -4.13
N SER A 828 -12.69 -5.30 -3.79
CA SER A 828 -13.29 -5.87 -2.56
C SER A 828 -13.37 -7.39 -2.61
N GLU A 829 -13.70 -7.97 -3.76
CA GLU A 829 -13.73 -9.42 -3.95
C GLU A 829 -12.35 -10.04 -3.71
N ARG A 830 -11.30 -9.44 -4.28
CA ARG A 830 -9.92 -9.87 -4.06
C ARG A 830 -9.49 -9.70 -2.61
N LEU A 831 -9.71 -8.52 -2.01
CA LEU A 831 -9.31 -8.24 -0.63
C LEU A 831 -9.89 -9.26 0.36
N MET A 832 -11.18 -9.57 0.22
CA MET A 832 -11.85 -10.55 1.08
C MET A 832 -11.31 -11.97 0.89
N THR A 833 -10.96 -12.36 -0.34
CA THR A 833 -10.32 -13.64 -0.61
C THR A 833 -8.91 -13.72 -0.03
N LEU A 834 -8.11 -12.65 -0.18
CA LEU A 834 -6.78 -12.56 0.43
C LEU A 834 -6.87 -12.68 1.97
N ALA A 835 -7.80 -11.97 2.61
CA ALA A 835 -8.00 -12.07 4.05
C ALA A 835 -8.28 -13.51 4.52
N GLY A 836 -9.05 -14.28 3.73
CA GLY A 836 -9.30 -15.70 3.99
C GLY A 836 -8.04 -16.57 3.84
N VAL A 837 -7.36 -16.47 2.68
CA VAL A 837 -6.16 -17.28 2.39
C VAL A 837 -5.02 -16.97 3.35
N TYR A 838 -4.70 -15.70 3.59
CA TYR A 838 -3.63 -15.33 4.51
C TYR A 838 -4.02 -15.57 5.98
N GLY A 839 -5.31 -15.52 6.32
CA GLY A 839 -5.78 -15.95 7.64
C GLY A 839 -5.52 -17.43 7.90
N PHE A 840 -5.80 -18.28 6.91
CA PHE A 840 -5.45 -19.70 6.98
C PHE A 840 -3.92 -19.90 6.97
N TRP A 841 -3.18 -19.21 6.11
CA TRP A 841 -1.73 -19.30 6.08
C TRP A 841 -1.08 -18.92 7.41
N LYS A 842 -1.55 -17.85 8.04
CA LYS A 842 -1.10 -17.41 9.37
C LYS A 842 -1.32 -18.49 10.42
N TYR A 843 -2.42 -19.24 10.33
CA TYR A 843 -2.68 -20.38 11.21
C TYR A 843 -1.65 -21.50 11.00
N VAL A 844 -1.35 -21.85 9.73
CA VAL A 844 -0.39 -22.90 9.35
C VAL A 844 1.06 -22.52 9.70
N SER A 845 1.48 -21.30 9.36
CA SER A 845 2.89 -20.85 9.47
C SER A 845 3.23 -20.25 10.84
N LYS A 846 2.38 -20.43 11.86
CA LYS A 846 2.47 -19.73 13.15
C LYS A 846 3.79 -19.97 13.89
N LEU A 847 4.33 -21.18 13.82
CA LEU A 847 5.58 -21.54 14.49
C LEU A 847 6.80 -20.89 13.82
N GLU A 848 6.83 -20.89 12.49
CA GLU A 848 7.93 -20.33 11.69
C GLU A 848 8.03 -18.81 11.84
N ARG A 849 6.88 -18.11 11.90
CA ARG A 849 6.86 -16.64 12.08
C ARG A 849 7.28 -16.16 13.48
N ARG A 850 7.50 -17.06 14.44
CA ARG A 850 7.81 -16.69 15.82
C ARG A 850 9.16 -15.97 15.94
N GLU A 851 10.14 -16.36 15.13
CA GLU A 851 11.48 -15.78 15.15
C GLU A 851 11.47 -14.35 14.59
N THR A 852 10.88 -14.18 13.39
CA THR A 852 10.66 -12.86 12.76
C THR A 852 9.93 -11.91 13.72
N ARG A 853 8.90 -12.43 14.40
CA ARG A 853 8.13 -11.66 15.39
C ARG A 853 9.01 -11.11 16.52
N ARG A 854 9.91 -11.93 17.09
CA ARG A 854 10.80 -11.47 18.18
C ARG A 854 11.86 -10.50 17.67
N TYR A 855 12.36 -10.71 16.47
CA TYR A 855 13.30 -9.79 15.84
C TYR A 855 12.67 -8.40 15.65
N LEU A 856 11.43 -8.34 15.15
CA LEU A 856 10.68 -7.10 14.99
C LEU A 856 10.33 -6.42 16.32
N GLU A 857 9.94 -7.19 17.33
CA GLU A 857 9.70 -6.66 18.69
C GLU A 857 10.96 -5.99 19.23
N MET A 858 12.12 -6.64 19.11
CA MET A 858 13.40 -6.09 19.56
C MET A 858 13.74 -4.81 18.79
N PHE A 859 13.56 -4.81 17.47
CA PHE A 859 13.82 -3.65 16.63
C PHE A 859 12.90 -2.46 16.97
N TYR A 860 11.61 -2.72 17.22
CA TYR A 860 10.67 -1.71 17.69
C TYR A 860 11.08 -1.14 19.06
N ILE A 861 11.35 -2.01 20.04
CA ILE A 861 11.61 -1.62 21.43
C ILE A 861 12.95 -0.88 21.57
N LEU A 862 14.00 -1.38 20.92
CA LEU A 862 15.36 -0.88 21.12
C LEU A 862 15.78 0.20 20.12
N LYS A 863 15.22 0.22 18.90
CA LYS A 863 15.57 1.21 17.88
C LYS A 863 14.46 2.24 17.67
N PHE A 864 13.25 1.80 17.31
CA PHE A 864 12.17 2.74 16.98
C PHE A 864 11.81 3.65 18.16
N ARG A 865 11.57 3.09 19.35
CA ARG A 865 11.25 3.89 20.55
C ARG A 865 12.34 4.88 20.94
N ASP A 866 13.60 4.56 20.65
CA ASP A 866 14.71 5.47 20.96
C ASP A 866 14.76 6.65 20.00
N LEU A 867 14.59 6.37 18.69
CA LEU A 867 14.45 7.40 17.65
C LEU A 867 13.29 8.34 17.94
N VAL A 868 12.16 7.82 18.40
CA VAL A 868 10.99 8.64 18.72
C VAL A 868 11.28 9.74 19.74
N LYS A 869 12.25 9.55 20.65
CA LYS A 869 12.62 10.55 21.67
C LYS A 869 13.28 11.80 21.07
N SER A 870 13.85 11.73 19.87
CA SER A 870 14.44 12.89 19.20
C SER A 870 13.41 13.77 18.51
N VAL A 871 12.19 13.26 18.29
CA VAL A 871 11.12 14.00 17.62
C VAL A 871 10.50 15.00 18.61
N PRO A 872 10.46 16.31 18.29
CA PRO A 872 9.90 17.33 19.17
C PRO A 872 8.42 17.09 19.49
N ILE A 873 8.06 17.19 20.77
CA ILE A 873 6.66 17.09 21.21
C ILE A 873 5.95 18.42 20.93
N ALA A 874 4.79 18.35 20.27
CA ALA A 874 3.94 19.48 19.99
C ALA A 874 3.38 20.09 21.29
N SER A 875 3.42 21.41 21.42
CA SER A 875 2.78 22.13 22.53
C SER A 875 1.53 22.87 22.05
N ASP A 876 0.45 22.76 22.84
CA ASP A 876 -0.76 23.54 22.61
C ASP A 876 -0.65 24.97 23.18
N ASP A 877 0.45 25.31 23.88
CA ASP A 877 0.64 26.63 24.49
C ASP A 877 0.61 27.77 23.46
N PRO A 878 -0.06 28.88 23.77
CA PRO A 878 -0.02 30.08 22.96
C PRO A 878 1.30 30.82 23.22
N HIS A 879 2.21 30.79 22.25
CA HIS A 879 3.23 31.82 22.15
C HIS A 879 2.68 33.02 21.37
#